data_AF-A0A2I4HX04-F1
#
_entry.id   AF-A0A2I4HX04-F1
#
_cell.length_a   1.000
_cell.length_b   1.000
_cell.length_c   1.000
_cell.angle_alpha   90.00
_cell.angle_beta   90.00
_cell.angle_gamma   90.00
#
_symmetry.space_group_name_H-M   'P 1'
#
loop_
_entity.id
_entity.type
_entity.pdbx_description
1 polymer ?
#
loop_
_entity_poly.entity_id
_entity_poly.type
_entity_poly.pdbx_seq_one_letter_code
_entity_poly.pdbx_strand_id
1 'polypeptide(L)'
;MYNEGTAGLTYWSPNVNIFRDPRWGRGQETPGEDPLLASKYAARYVQGLQGNGIAGDRLKVAACCKHYTAYDVDNWKGVDRFHFNARVSQQDLEDTYNVPFKACVLEGKVASIMCSYNQVNGKPTCADPHLLKDIVRGQWHLNGYIVSDCDSVQVLYEQQHYTALPEEAAADSIKSGLDLDCGPFLAVHTEQAVRRGLLSEVDVNNALSNTIAVQMRLGMFDGDRSAHPFERLGSKDVCTPAHQQLALEAARQGIVLLKNHGSSLPLSTKTHRTVAVIGPNSDVTVTMIGNYAGVACGYTSPLQGIGRYARTIHQVGCVNVACNGVQGFEEAEAAARQADATVLVMGLDQSIEAEFRDRVGLLLPGHQQELVSRVSKASRGPTVLVLMSGGPIDVSFAKYDPKISAILWAGYPGQAGGAAIADVLFGTTNPGGKLPMTWYPEGYVARLPMTIMDMRANPSKGYPGRTYRFYKGPVVFPFGYGLSYTKFNMGLAYAPKDITVTVPHALRNSSMISNGVKIKHMTNCDELIVPVHIDVKNTGTLDGSHSLLLFSTPPPGTQWFTNKQLIGFEKVNVAVGSKQRVKIDVHVCKHLSVVDKYGIRKIPMGEHKLQIGDDLEHLISVQASLEDINPTRP
;
A
#
# COMPACT_ATOMS: atom_id res chain seq x y z
N MET A 1 -6.64 -16.75 -23.85
CA MET A 1 -5.41 -16.84 -23.04
C MET A 1 -5.40 -18.23 -22.45
N TYR A 2 -4.71 -19.17 -23.08
CA TYR A 2 -4.40 -20.44 -22.43
C TYR A 2 -3.00 -20.26 -21.87
N ASN A 3 -2.85 -20.26 -20.54
CA ASN A 3 -1.54 -20.31 -19.87
C ASN A 3 -0.87 -21.69 -20.09
N GLU A 4 -0.95 -22.22 -21.32
CA GLU A 4 -0.59 -23.59 -21.69
C GLU A 4 -1.26 -24.66 -20.79
N GLY A 5 -2.44 -24.35 -20.24
CA GLY A 5 -3.18 -25.23 -19.31
C GLY A 5 -2.72 -25.16 -17.85
N THR A 6 -1.80 -24.25 -17.51
CA THR A 6 -1.12 -24.22 -16.20
C THR A 6 -1.88 -23.45 -15.11
N ALA A 7 -2.77 -22.50 -15.47
CA ALA A 7 -3.56 -21.74 -14.50
C ALA A 7 -4.87 -21.22 -15.10
N GLY A 8 -5.80 -20.82 -14.21
CA GLY A 8 -7.05 -20.14 -14.57
C GLY A 8 -6.85 -18.66 -14.95
N LEU A 9 -7.96 -17.95 -15.14
CA LEU A 9 -7.99 -16.53 -15.51
C LEU A 9 -8.47 -15.61 -14.39
N THR A 10 -8.54 -16.11 -13.16
CA THR A 10 -8.94 -15.38 -11.96
C THR A 10 -7.75 -15.29 -11.00
N TYR A 11 -7.41 -14.09 -10.54
CA TYR A 11 -6.23 -13.84 -9.69
C TYR A 11 -6.65 -13.11 -8.43
N TRP A 12 -6.28 -13.66 -7.27
CA TRP A 12 -6.54 -13.06 -5.96
C TRP A 12 -5.53 -11.96 -5.60
N SER A 13 -5.55 -10.91 -6.41
CA SER A 13 -4.76 -9.69 -6.28
C SER A 13 -5.52 -8.48 -6.84
N PRO A 14 -5.26 -7.26 -6.34
CA PRO A 14 -4.23 -6.89 -5.36
C PRO A 14 -4.65 -7.02 -3.88
N ASN A 15 -3.66 -7.12 -2.99
CA ASN A 15 -3.85 -6.82 -1.56
C ASN A 15 -3.86 -5.29 -1.38
N VAL A 16 -4.95 -4.76 -0.83
CA VAL A 16 -5.19 -3.31 -0.70
C VAL A 16 -5.49 -2.88 0.73
N ASN A 17 -5.27 -3.79 1.69
CA ASN A 17 -5.37 -3.46 3.11
C ASN A 17 -4.37 -2.36 3.48
N ILE A 18 -4.75 -1.52 4.45
CA ILE A 18 -3.89 -0.46 4.95
C ILE A 18 -2.78 -1.09 5.81
N PHE A 19 -1.51 -0.75 5.54
CA PHE A 19 -0.39 -1.14 6.40
C PHE A 19 -0.37 -0.32 7.69
N ARG A 20 -1.35 -0.60 8.53
CA ARG A 20 -1.76 0.21 9.68
C ARG A 20 -0.84 0.02 10.89
N ASP A 21 -0.35 -1.19 11.10
CA ASP A 21 0.64 -1.50 12.11
C ASP A 21 1.95 -1.91 11.43
N PRO A 22 3.08 -1.24 11.74
CA PRO A 22 4.34 -1.52 11.07
C PRO A 22 4.82 -2.96 11.29
N ARG A 23 4.32 -3.69 12.28
CA ARG A 23 4.72 -5.08 12.57
C ARG A 23 3.98 -6.13 11.75
N TRP A 24 2.93 -5.77 11.01
CA TRP A 24 2.14 -6.74 10.25
C TRP A 24 3.00 -7.46 9.20
N GLY A 25 3.06 -8.79 9.27
CA GLY A 25 3.93 -9.63 8.45
C GLY A 25 3.63 -9.57 6.95
N ARG A 26 2.39 -9.26 6.60
CA ARG A 26 1.93 -9.11 5.20
C ARG A 26 1.83 -7.66 4.75
N GLY A 27 2.30 -6.71 5.56
CA GLY A 27 2.42 -5.32 5.15
C GLY A 27 3.23 -5.10 3.88
N GLN A 28 4.18 -5.99 3.63
CA GLN A 28 4.98 -6.07 2.40
C GLN A 28 4.15 -6.25 1.12
N GLU A 29 2.92 -6.78 1.23
CA GLU A 29 2.03 -7.02 0.09
C GLU A 29 1.23 -5.78 -0.30
N THR A 30 1.26 -4.71 0.51
CA THR A 30 0.35 -3.58 0.37
C THR A 30 1.06 -2.32 -0.12
N PRO A 31 0.33 -1.34 -0.68
CA PRO A 31 0.91 -0.08 -1.12
C PRO A 31 1.18 0.92 0.03
N GLY A 32 1.19 0.48 1.29
CA GLY A 32 1.54 1.30 2.46
C GLY A 32 0.35 1.70 3.34
N GLU A 33 0.52 2.80 4.08
CA GLU A 33 -0.36 3.16 5.21
C GLU A 33 -1.46 4.18 4.85
N ASP A 34 -1.46 4.71 3.63
CA ASP A 34 -2.35 5.79 3.22
C ASP A 34 -3.56 5.29 2.39
N PRO A 35 -4.81 5.62 2.78
CA PRO A 35 -5.99 5.20 2.04
C PRO A 35 -6.10 5.72 0.62
N LEU A 36 -5.62 6.93 0.30
CA LEU A 36 -5.67 7.46 -1.06
C LEU A 36 -4.65 6.75 -1.95
N LEU A 37 -3.42 6.58 -1.48
CA LEU A 37 -2.38 5.82 -2.17
C LEU A 37 -2.85 4.40 -2.45
N ALA A 38 -3.41 3.72 -1.44
CA ALA A 38 -3.96 2.37 -1.59
C ALA A 38 -5.11 2.32 -2.60
N SER A 39 -5.99 3.34 -2.62
CA SER A 39 -7.08 3.45 -3.59
C SER A 39 -6.58 3.62 -5.02
N LYS A 40 -5.58 4.48 -5.24
CA LYS A 40 -4.99 4.71 -6.57
C LYS A 40 -4.23 3.48 -7.05
N TYR A 41 -3.49 2.81 -6.16
CA TYR A 41 -2.86 1.53 -6.46
C TYR A 41 -3.90 0.48 -6.86
N ALA A 42 -4.95 0.28 -6.05
CA ALA A 42 -6.01 -0.68 -6.32
C ALA A 42 -6.64 -0.47 -7.71
N ALA A 43 -7.08 0.76 -8.00
CA ALA A 43 -7.73 1.06 -9.28
C ALA A 43 -6.80 0.81 -10.48
N ARG A 44 -5.53 1.25 -10.42
CA ARG A 44 -4.58 1.07 -11.53
C ARG A 44 -4.15 -0.37 -11.71
N TYR A 45 -3.94 -1.11 -10.61
CA TYR A 45 -3.59 -2.52 -10.65
C TYR A 45 -4.72 -3.37 -11.27
N VAL A 46 -5.95 -3.13 -10.84
CA VAL A 46 -7.14 -3.80 -11.40
C VAL A 46 -7.31 -3.46 -12.88
N GLN A 47 -7.23 -2.19 -13.27
CA GLN A 47 -7.31 -1.79 -14.67
C GLN A 47 -6.24 -2.48 -15.52
N GLY A 48 -4.99 -2.54 -15.03
CA GLY A 48 -3.89 -3.22 -15.71
C GLY A 48 -4.12 -4.72 -15.90
N LEU A 49 -4.58 -5.42 -14.85
CA LEU A 49 -4.89 -6.84 -14.92
C LEU A 49 -6.08 -7.13 -15.84
N GLN A 50 -7.17 -6.37 -15.69
CA GLN A 50 -8.42 -6.62 -16.41
C GLN A 50 -8.37 -6.15 -17.88
N GLY A 51 -7.29 -5.50 -18.30
CA GLY A 51 -7.09 -5.06 -19.68
C GLY A 51 -7.69 -3.68 -20.00
N ASN A 52 -8.00 -2.87 -18.98
CA ASN A 52 -8.37 -1.46 -19.08
C ASN A 52 -9.43 -1.13 -20.16
N GLY A 53 -10.43 -1.99 -20.32
CA GLY A 53 -11.52 -1.79 -21.30
C GLY A 53 -11.09 -1.92 -22.77
N ILE A 54 -9.88 -2.41 -23.06
CA ILE A 54 -9.36 -2.60 -24.43
C ILE A 54 -10.32 -3.45 -25.29
N ALA A 55 -11.09 -4.33 -24.66
CA ALA A 55 -12.06 -5.20 -25.32
C ALA A 55 -13.50 -4.96 -24.80
N GLY A 56 -13.85 -3.72 -24.47
CA GLY A 56 -15.17 -3.37 -23.92
C GLY A 56 -15.38 -4.03 -22.54
N ASP A 57 -16.49 -4.73 -22.37
CA ASP A 57 -16.84 -5.44 -21.12
C ASP A 57 -16.05 -6.75 -20.90
N ARG A 58 -15.28 -7.19 -21.91
CA ARG A 58 -14.46 -8.40 -21.85
C ARG A 58 -13.22 -8.18 -20.99
N LEU A 59 -12.93 -9.15 -20.13
CA LEU A 59 -11.81 -9.13 -19.20
C LEU A 59 -10.59 -9.83 -19.82
N LYS A 60 -9.39 -9.27 -19.60
CA LYS A 60 -8.11 -9.95 -19.88
C LYS A 60 -7.88 -11.09 -18.89
N VAL A 61 -7.87 -10.75 -17.61
CA VAL A 61 -7.99 -11.66 -16.45
C VAL A 61 -8.89 -10.98 -15.42
N ALA A 62 -9.47 -11.73 -14.49
CA ALA A 62 -10.29 -11.17 -13.42
C ALA A 62 -9.42 -10.91 -12.19
N ALA A 63 -9.38 -9.65 -11.75
CA ALA A 63 -8.72 -9.25 -10.51
C ALA A 63 -9.65 -9.42 -9.31
N CYS A 64 -9.08 -9.48 -8.11
CA CYS A 64 -9.83 -9.62 -6.87
C CYS A 64 -9.13 -8.83 -5.75
N CYS A 65 -9.76 -7.73 -5.31
CA CYS A 65 -9.22 -6.94 -4.22
C CYS A 65 -9.44 -7.62 -2.89
N LYS A 66 -8.37 -7.72 -2.09
CA LYS A 66 -8.37 -8.44 -0.82
C LYS A 66 -7.65 -7.66 0.28
N HIS A 67 -7.92 -7.92 1.56
CA HIS A 67 -8.93 -8.84 2.13
C HIS A 67 -9.97 -8.00 2.87
N TYR A 68 -11.22 -8.07 2.43
CA TYR A 68 -12.32 -7.21 2.87
C TYR A 68 -12.94 -7.76 4.18
N THR A 69 -12.83 -7.07 5.32
CA THR A 69 -12.16 -5.79 5.57
C THR A 69 -11.49 -5.78 6.94
N ALA A 70 -10.73 -4.72 7.21
CA ALA A 70 -10.03 -4.50 8.48
C ALA A 70 -9.13 -5.68 8.91
N TYR A 71 -8.55 -6.36 7.93
CA TYR A 71 -7.56 -7.42 8.10
C TYR A 71 -6.14 -6.83 8.01
N ASP A 72 -5.43 -6.80 9.14
CA ASP A 72 -4.04 -6.31 9.23
C ASP A 72 -3.26 -6.92 10.42
N VAL A 73 -3.64 -8.15 10.82
CA VAL A 73 -3.00 -8.97 11.86
C VAL A 73 -3.01 -10.42 11.39
N ASP A 74 -1.86 -11.08 11.41
CA ASP A 74 -1.73 -12.50 11.05
C ASP A 74 -1.57 -13.39 12.26
N ASN A 75 -0.59 -13.09 13.10
CA ASN A 75 -0.26 -13.82 14.32
C ASN A 75 0.65 -12.99 15.21
N TRP A 76 0.05 -12.27 16.16
CA TRP A 76 0.77 -11.42 17.08
C TRP A 76 0.42 -11.74 18.54
N LYS A 77 1.41 -12.17 19.31
CA LYS A 77 1.33 -12.44 20.76
C LYS A 77 0.12 -13.31 21.16
N GLY A 78 -0.11 -14.40 20.44
CA GLY A 78 -1.19 -15.36 20.72
C GLY A 78 -2.56 -14.94 20.18
N VAL A 79 -2.63 -13.87 19.39
CA VAL A 79 -3.82 -13.52 18.61
C VAL A 79 -3.51 -13.77 17.15
N ASP A 80 -4.10 -14.82 16.59
CA ASP A 80 -4.04 -15.14 15.18
C ASP A 80 -5.24 -14.58 14.40
N ARG A 81 -5.09 -14.51 13.08
CA ARG A 81 -6.09 -14.00 12.14
C ARG A 81 -7.44 -14.70 12.16
N PHE A 82 -7.47 -15.97 12.55
CA PHE A 82 -8.69 -16.77 12.56
C PHE A 82 -9.56 -16.45 13.78
N HIS A 83 -8.94 -16.12 14.92
CA HIS A 83 -9.66 -15.72 16.14
C HIS A 83 -9.75 -14.20 16.34
N PHE A 84 -9.11 -13.42 15.46
CA PHE A 84 -9.06 -11.97 15.60
C PHE A 84 -10.44 -11.33 15.35
N ASN A 85 -10.93 -10.58 16.34
CA ASN A 85 -12.12 -9.74 16.22
C ASN A 85 -11.73 -8.26 16.21
N ALA A 86 -11.66 -7.69 15.00
CA ALA A 86 -11.37 -6.30 14.77
C ALA A 86 -12.53 -5.42 15.28
N ARG A 87 -12.32 -4.71 16.39
CA ARG A 87 -13.26 -3.71 16.91
C ARG A 87 -12.97 -2.37 16.24
N VAL A 88 -13.79 -2.01 15.24
CA VAL A 88 -13.56 -0.82 14.39
C VAL A 88 -14.75 0.12 14.46
N SER A 89 -14.50 1.40 14.69
CA SER A 89 -15.53 2.43 14.65
C SER A 89 -16.09 2.62 13.23
N GLN A 90 -17.35 3.05 13.10
CA GLN A 90 -17.92 3.41 11.79
C GLN A 90 -17.13 4.51 11.10
N GLN A 91 -16.57 5.43 11.90
CA GLN A 91 -15.68 6.48 11.43
C GLN A 91 -14.45 5.89 10.74
N ASP A 92 -13.70 5.00 11.39
CA ASP A 92 -12.47 4.44 10.83
C ASP A 92 -12.74 3.48 9.66
N LEU A 93 -13.87 2.76 9.66
CA LEU A 93 -14.30 1.96 8.51
C LEU A 93 -14.45 2.84 7.26
N GLU A 94 -15.20 3.95 7.34
CA GLU A 94 -15.43 4.84 6.20
C GLU A 94 -14.22 5.72 5.87
N ASP A 95 -13.40 6.09 6.85
CA ASP A 95 -12.26 7.01 6.71
C ASP A 95 -10.95 6.34 6.31
N THR A 96 -10.81 5.04 6.58
CA THR A 96 -9.55 4.31 6.40
C THR A 96 -9.75 2.95 5.74
N TYR A 97 -10.43 2.01 6.40
CA TYR A 97 -10.36 0.59 6.03
C TYR A 97 -11.12 0.25 4.74
N ASN A 98 -12.30 0.83 4.51
CA ASN A 98 -13.12 0.53 3.34
C ASN A 98 -12.78 1.40 2.12
N VAL A 99 -12.02 2.48 2.30
CA VAL A 99 -11.67 3.44 1.24
C VAL A 99 -11.02 2.77 0.03
N PRO A 100 -9.96 1.94 0.17
CA PRO A 100 -9.34 1.27 -0.98
C PRO A 100 -10.26 0.26 -1.66
N PHE A 101 -11.10 -0.47 -0.92
CA PHE A 101 -12.06 -1.43 -1.51
C PHE A 101 -13.17 -0.71 -2.30
N LYS A 102 -13.70 0.40 -1.77
CA LYS A 102 -14.65 1.25 -2.47
C LYS A 102 -14.06 1.75 -3.79
N ALA A 103 -12.82 2.23 -3.79
CA ALA A 103 -12.13 2.65 -5.01
C ALA A 103 -11.88 1.47 -5.96
N CYS A 104 -11.56 0.29 -5.43
CA CYS A 104 -11.36 -0.92 -6.23
C CYS A 104 -12.64 -1.29 -7.02
N VAL A 105 -13.81 -1.19 -6.40
CA VAL A 105 -15.10 -1.44 -7.07
C VAL A 105 -15.48 -0.29 -7.99
N LEU A 106 -15.48 0.96 -7.49
CA LEU A 106 -16.03 2.10 -8.23
C LEU A 106 -15.09 2.65 -9.31
N GLU A 107 -13.79 2.78 -9.03
CA GLU A 107 -12.78 3.32 -9.95
C GLU A 107 -12.06 2.19 -10.72
N GLY A 108 -11.73 1.09 -10.04
CA GLY A 108 -11.06 -0.06 -10.63
C GLY A 108 -11.98 -0.96 -11.47
N LYS A 109 -13.29 -0.97 -11.17
CA LYS A 109 -14.28 -1.89 -11.76
C LYS A 109 -13.87 -3.36 -11.60
N VAL A 110 -13.37 -3.71 -10.42
CA VAL A 110 -12.87 -5.06 -10.11
C VAL A 110 -13.94 -6.12 -10.32
N ALA A 111 -13.53 -7.28 -10.84
CA ALA A 111 -14.40 -8.43 -11.07
C ALA A 111 -14.67 -9.24 -9.81
N SER A 112 -13.89 -9.04 -8.74
CA SER A 112 -14.09 -9.74 -7.48
C SER A 112 -13.58 -9.00 -6.25
N ILE A 113 -14.16 -9.33 -5.09
CA ILE A 113 -13.69 -8.94 -3.76
C ILE A 113 -13.55 -10.20 -2.92
N MET A 114 -12.45 -10.32 -2.16
CA MET A 114 -12.24 -11.43 -1.23
C MET A 114 -12.59 -10.99 0.18
N CYS A 115 -13.49 -11.70 0.87
CA CYS A 115 -13.74 -11.48 2.29
C CYS A 115 -12.64 -12.12 3.15
N SER A 116 -12.25 -11.49 4.27
CA SER A 116 -11.12 -11.94 5.10
C SER A 116 -11.49 -13.06 6.08
N TYR A 117 -10.51 -13.53 6.88
CA TYR A 117 -10.74 -14.50 7.97
C TYR A 117 -11.38 -13.88 9.20
N ASN A 118 -10.96 -12.68 9.59
CA ASN A 118 -11.26 -12.10 10.89
C ASN A 118 -12.74 -11.75 11.05
N GLN A 119 -13.14 -11.53 12.30
CA GLN A 119 -14.40 -10.86 12.57
C GLN A 119 -14.21 -9.35 12.54
N VAL A 120 -15.27 -8.62 12.15
CA VAL A 120 -15.38 -7.17 12.35
C VAL A 120 -16.56 -6.93 13.27
N ASN A 121 -16.30 -6.29 14.41
CA ASN A 121 -17.31 -5.98 15.42
C ASN A 121 -18.15 -7.19 15.87
N GLY A 122 -17.57 -8.40 15.88
CA GLY A 122 -18.20 -9.64 16.32
C GLY A 122 -18.87 -10.47 15.22
N LYS A 123 -18.76 -10.11 13.94
CA LYS A 123 -19.28 -10.89 12.83
C LYS A 123 -18.17 -11.32 11.87
N PRO A 124 -18.09 -12.59 11.44
CA PRO A 124 -17.16 -13.02 10.41
C PRO A 124 -17.42 -12.25 9.12
N THR A 125 -16.38 -11.74 8.47
CA THR A 125 -16.51 -10.91 7.25
C THR A 125 -17.17 -11.66 6.09
N CYS A 126 -16.98 -12.98 6.01
CA CYS A 126 -17.60 -13.84 5.00
C CYS A 126 -19.06 -14.26 5.33
N ALA A 127 -19.61 -13.82 6.46
CA ALA A 127 -20.98 -14.10 6.90
C ALA A 127 -21.68 -12.84 7.45
N ASP A 128 -21.23 -11.64 7.05
CA ASP A 128 -21.88 -10.38 7.43
C ASP A 128 -22.65 -9.77 6.24
N PRO A 129 -24.00 -9.79 6.24
CA PRO A 129 -24.79 -9.23 5.15
C PRO A 129 -24.62 -7.71 5.02
N HIS A 130 -24.26 -7.02 6.11
CA HIS A 130 -24.01 -5.58 6.04
C HIS A 130 -22.78 -5.26 5.18
N LEU A 131 -21.72 -6.04 5.34
CA LEU A 131 -20.48 -5.85 4.59
C LEU A 131 -20.65 -6.30 3.12
N LEU A 132 -21.17 -7.51 2.90
CA LEU A 132 -21.17 -8.11 1.56
C LEU A 132 -22.38 -7.70 0.72
N LYS A 133 -23.60 -7.87 1.24
CA LYS A 133 -24.83 -7.55 0.52
C LYS A 133 -25.12 -6.05 0.51
N ASP A 134 -25.11 -5.38 1.66
CA ASP A 134 -25.52 -3.97 1.72
C ASP A 134 -24.44 -3.03 1.16
N ILE A 135 -23.17 -3.23 1.53
CA ILE A 135 -22.08 -2.34 1.11
C ILE A 135 -21.51 -2.74 -0.25
N VAL A 136 -20.90 -3.92 -0.39
CA VAL A 136 -20.18 -4.28 -1.63
C VAL A 136 -21.12 -4.41 -2.82
N ARG A 137 -22.24 -5.13 -2.68
CA ARG A 137 -23.24 -5.28 -3.76
C ARG A 137 -24.20 -4.10 -3.82
N GLY A 138 -24.74 -3.69 -2.67
CA GLY A 138 -25.78 -2.67 -2.59
C GLY A 138 -25.26 -1.26 -2.87
N GLN A 139 -24.29 -0.77 -2.11
CA GLN A 139 -23.82 0.61 -2.22
C GLN A 139 -22.74 0.81 -3.29
N TRP A 140 -21.84 -0.17 -3.47
CA TRP A 140 -20.74 -0.05 -4.42
C TRP A 140 -21.05 -0.69 -5.78
N HIS A 141 -22.15 -1.44 -5.87
CA HIS A 141 -22.62 -2.06 -7.11
C HIS A 141 -21.55 -2.94 -7.77
N LEU A 142 -20.90 -3.82 -7.00
CA LEU A 142 -19.96 -4.79 -7.54
C LEU A 142 -20.60 -5.56 -8.71
N ASN A 143 -19.99 -5.44 -9.90
CA ASN A 143 -20.36 -6.21 -11.09
C ASN A 143 -19.39 -7.38 -11.25
N GLY A 144 -19.55 -8.38 -10.39
CA GLY A 144 -18.59 -9.44 -10.19
C GLY A 144 -19.01 -10.40 -9.08
N TYR A 145 -18.07 -11.18 -8.56
CA TYR A 145 -18.33 -12.17 -7.50
C TYR A 145 -17.52 -11.91 -6.23
N ILE A 146 -18.05 -12.30 -5.08
CA ILE A 146 -17.37 -12.26 -3.77
C ILE A 146 -16.87 -13.67 -3.44
N VAL A 147 -15.59 -13.79 -3.09
CA VAL A 147 -14.93 -15.06 -2.74
C VAL A 147 -14.43 -15.05 -1.30
N SER A 148 -14.35 -16.20 -0.65
CA SER A 148 -13.71 -16.32 0.67
C SER A 148 -12.18 -16.35 0.54
N ASP A 149 -11.48 -15.93 1.60
CA ASP A 149 -10.09 -16.36 1.81
C ASP A 149 -10.05 -17.88 2.11
N CYS A 150 -8.88 -18.49 2.07
CA CYS A 150 -8.69 -19.94 2.03
C CYS A 150 -8.34 -20.57 3.39
N ASP A 151 -9.26 -21.04 4.23
CA ASP A 151 -10.69 -21.34 4.02
C ASP A 151 -11.53 -20.61 5.09
N SER A 152 -11.96 -19.37 4.82
CA SER A 152 -12.66 -18.53 5.80
C SER A 152 -14.02 -19.08 6.20
N VAL A 153 -14.70 -19.84 5.33
CA VAL A 153 -16.01 -20.42 5.64
C VAL A 153 -15.85 -21.59 6.60
N GLN A 154 -14.83 -22.42 6.42
CA GLN A 154 -14.48 -23.41 7.42
C GLN A 154 -14.03 -22.76 8.74
N VAL A 155 -13.20 -21.71 8.68
CA VAL A 155 -12.71 -21.01 9.88
C VAL A 155 -13.85 -20.41 10.72
N LEU A 156 -14.86 -19.79 10.11
CA LEU A 156 -15.95 -19.18 10.87
C LEU A 156 -16.81 -20.23 11.61
N TYR A 157 -16.85 -21.47 11.12
CA TYR A 157 -17.49 -22.59 11.80
C TYR A 157 -16.57 -23.24 12.85
N GLU A 158 -15.41 -23.76 12.42
CA GLU A 158 -14.57 -24.62 13.25
C GLU A 158 -13.76 -23.89 14.31
N GLN A 159 -13.31 -22.66 14.01
CA GLN A 159 -12.43 -21.92 14.92
C GLN A 159 -13.15 -20.79 15.63
N GLN A 160 -14.05 -20.08 14.93
CA GLN A 160 -14.80 -18.97 15.53
C GLN A 160 -16.10 -19.42 16.19
N HIS A 161 -16.57 -20.65 15.92
CA HIS A 161 -17.82 -21.20 16.45
C HIS A 161 -19.01 -20.25 16.27
N TYR A 162 -19.07 -19.57 15.11
CA TYR A 162 -20.10 -18.58 14.82
C TYR A 162 -21.49 -19.20 14.61
N THR A 163 -21.52 -20.40 14.01
CA THR A 163 -22.74 -21.20 13.84
C THR A 163 -22.64 -22.53 14.60
N ALA A 164 -23.78 -23.13 14.92
CA ALA A 164 -23.81 -24.40 15.63
C ALA A 164 -23.56 -25.58 14.68
N LEU A 165 -24.00 -25.46 13.43
CA LEU A 165 -23.92 -26.51 12.42
C LEU A 165 -23.17 -26.01 11.17
N PRO A 166 -22.49 -26.90 10.44
CA PRO A 166 -21.75 -26.51 9.24
C PRO A 166 -22.70 -26.07 8.11
N GLU A 167 -23.92 -26.62 8.04
CA GLU A 167 -24.92 -26.17 7.06
C GLU A 167 -25.42 -24.75 7.35
N GLU A 168 -25.42 -24.33 8.61
CA GLU A 168 -25.76 -22.95 8.99
C GLU A 168 -24.65 -22.00 8.54
N ALA A 169 -23.37 -22.38 8.67
CA ALA A 169 -22.25 -21.58 8.17
C ALA A 169 -22.33 -21.39 6.65
N ALA A 170 -22.60 -22.48 5.90
CA ALA A 170 -22.81 -22.40 4.46
C ALA A 170 -24.00 -21.48 4.11
N ALA A 171 -25.11 -21.62 4.84
CA ALA A 171 -26.30 -20.80 4.64
C ALA A 171 -26.08 -19.31 4.93
N ASP A 172 -25.47 -19.00 6.07
CA ASP A 172 -25.21 -17.63 6.50
C ASP A 172 -24.22 -16.93 5.56
N SER A 173 -23.18 -17.64 5.11
CA SER A 173 -22.24 -17.09 4.12
C SER A 173 -22.90 -16.78 2.79
N ILE A 174 -23.62 -17.73 2.17
CA ILE A 174 -24.28 -17.50 0.88
C ILE A 174 -25.35 -16.40 0.99
N LYS A 175 -26.21 -16.42 2.03
CA LYS A 175 -27.24 -15.39 2.24
C LYS A 175 -26.68 -14.00 2.50
N SER A 176 -25.50 -13.93 3.13
CA SER A 176 -24.79 -12.67 3.33
C SER A 176 -24.27 -12.08 2.03
N GLY A 177 -24.17 -12.88 0.97
CA GLY A 177 -23.63 -12.50 -0.32
C GLY A 177 -22.20 -12.98 -0.51
N LEU A 178 -21.85 -14.19 -0.07
CA LEU A 178 -20.68 -14.90 -0.58
C LEU A 178 -21.09 -15.69 -1.83
N ASP A 179 -20.32 -15.62 -2.92
CA ASP A 179 -20.63 -16.39 -4.14
C ASP A 179 -19.76 -17.63 -4.32
N LEU A 180 -18.50 -17.55 -3.89
CA LEU A 180 -17.50 -18.59 -4.11
C LEU A 180 -16.72 -18.87 -2.83
N ASP A 181 -16.45 -20.15 -2.59
CA ASP A 181 -15.60 -20.60 -1.50
C ASP A 181 -14.20 -20.94 -2.02
N CYS A 182 -13.17 -20.35 -1.42
CA CYS A 182 -11.81 -20.90 -1.49
C CYS A 182 -11.67 -22.06 -0.49
N GLY A 183 -12.31 -23.18 -0.82
CA GLY A 183 -12.36 -24.32 0.07
C GLY A 183 -13.35 -25.36 -0.40
N PRO A 184 -13.33 -26.57 0.18
CA PRO A 184 -14.36 -27.56 -0.07
C PRO A 184 -15.65 -27.28 0.70
N PHE A 185 -15.67 -26.35 1.66
CA PHE A 185 -16.73 -26.24 2.67
C PHE A 185 -18.12 -26.03 2.06
N LEU A 186 -18.28 -25.05 1.17
CA LEU A 186 -19.57 -24.85 0.50
C LEU A 186 -19.95 -26.04 -0.38
N ALA A 187 -18.98 -26.67 -1.07
CA ALA A 187 -19.25 -27.83 -1.91
C ALA A 187 -19.78 -29.03 -1.10
N VAL A 188 -19.31 -29.19 0.15
CA VAL A 188 -19.70 -30.29 1.03
C VAL A 188 -21.04 -30.03 1.73
N HIS A 189 -21.30 -28.79 2.18
CA HIS A 189 -22.42 -28.52 3.10
C HIS A 189 -23.65 -27.84 2.47
N THR A 190 -23.52 -27.25 1.26
CA THR A 190 -24.62 -26.46 0.66
C THR A 190 -25.85 -27.31 0.33
N GLU A 191 -25.69 -28.53 -0.18
CA GLU A 191 -26.83 -29.39 -0.52
C GLU A 191 -27.69 -29.70 0.73
N GLN A 192 -27.04 -30.05 1.83
CA GLN A 192 -27.74 -30.34 3.08
C GLN A 192 -28.38 -29.08 3.67
N ALA A 193 -27.76 -27.90 3.52
CA ALA A 193 -28.36 -26.63 3.89
C ALA A 193 -29.66 -26.36 3.11
N VAL A 194 -29.70 -26.67 1.81
CA VAL A 194 -30.92 -26.58 0.99
C VAL A 194 -31.98 -27.58 1.45
N ARG A 195 -31.62 -28.85 1.63
CA ARG A 195 -32.55 -29.91 2.10
C ARG A 195 -33.17 -29.59 3.45
N ARG A 196 -32.44 -28.89 4.33
CA ARG A 196 -32.92 -28.44 5.65
C ARG A 196 -33.73 -27.14 5.62
N GLY A 197 -33.91 -26.53 4.44
CA GLY A 197 -34.59 -25.24 4.30
C GLY A 197 -33.80 -24.04 4.82
N LEU A 198 -32.50 -24.22 5.12
CA LEU A 198 -31.61 -23.14 5.53
C LEU A 198 -31.20 -22.28 4.32
N LEU A 199 -31.13 -22.85 3.12
CA LEU A 199 -30.95 -22.15 1.85
C LEU A 199 -32.07 -22.51 0.87
N SER A 200 -32.37 -21.60 -0.06
CA SER A 200 -33.15 -21.92 -1.25
C SER A 200 -32.21 -22.20 -2.43
N GLU A 201 -32.68 -22.96 -3.43
CA GLU A 201 -31.94 -23.09 -4.71
C GLU A 201 -31.72 -21.74 -5.40
N VAL A 202 -32.62 -20.77 -5.19
CA VAL A 202 -32.48 -19.41 -5.71
C VAL A 202 -31.26 -18.71 -5.12
N ASP A 203 -30.98 -18.90 -3.82
CA ASP A 203 -29.79 -18.32 -3.18
C ASP A 203 -28.50 -18.86 -3.83
N VAL A 204 -28.45 -20.18 -4.07
CA VAL A 204 -27.31 -20.85 -4.72
C VAL A 204 -27.18 -20.42 -6.18
N ASN A 205 -28.28 -20.35 -6.92
CA ASN A 205 -28.29 -19.92 -8.32
C ASN A 205 -27.84 -18.46 -8.49
N ASN A 206 -28.18 -17.58 -7.55
CA ASN A 206 -27.72 -16.19 -7.55
C ASN A 206 -26.20 -16.11 -7.35
N ALA A 207 -25.66 -16.87 -6.39
CA ALA A 207 -24.21 -16.97 -6.17
C ALA A 207 -23.49 -17.49 -7.43
N LEU A 208 -23.98 -18.59 -8.00
CA LEU A 208 -23.42 -19.19 -9.21
C LEU A 208 -23.46 -18.23 -10.40
N SER A 209 -24.57 -17.50 -10.60
CA SER A 209 -24.74 -16.57 -11.72
C SER A 209 -23.65 -15.49 -11.76
N ASN A 210 -23.25 -14.96 -10.60
CA ASN A 210 -22.17 -13.95 -10.54
C ASN A 210 -20.82 -14.53 -10.99
N THR A 211 -20.51 -15.76 -10.58
CA THR A 211 -19.25 -16.42 -10.98
C THR A 211 -19.24 -16.76 -12.46
N ILE A 212 -20.35 -17.28 -13.01
CA ILE A 212 -20.50 -17.62 -14.42
C ILE A 212 -20.47 -16.37 -15.29
N ALA A 213 -21.11 -15.26 -14.86
CA ALA A 213 -21.07 -14.00 -15.59
C ALA A 213 -19.63 -13.47 -15.76
N VAL A 214 -18.79 -13.60 -14.75
CA VAL A 214 -17.36 -13.24 -14.88
C VAL A 214 -16.62 -14.21 -15.80
N GLN A 215 -16.90 -15.52 -15.75
CA GLN A 215 -16.32 -16.49 -16.70
C GLN A 215 -16.74 -16.22 -18.16
N MET A 216 -17.98 -15.79 -18.38
CA MET A 216 -18.46 -15.32 -19.69
C MET A 216 -17.70 -14.08 -20.15
N ARG A 217 -17.49 -13.09 -19.26
CA ARG A 217 -16.67 -11.91 -19.57
C ARG A 217 -15.20 -12.24 -19.84
N LEU A 218 -14.70 -13.34 -19.30
CA LEU A 218 -13.37 -13.88 -19.63
C LEU A 218 -13.34 -14.66 -20.95
N GLY A 219 -14.50 -14.87 -21.58
CA GLY A 219 -14.63 -15.56 -22.86
C GLY A 219 -14.46 -17.07 -22.79
N MET A 220 -14.68 -17.67 -21.61
CA MET A 220 -14.51 -19.12 -21.42
C MET A 220 -15.49 -19.96 -22.25
N PHE A 221 -16.60 -19.36 -22.70
CA PHE A 221 -17.69 -20.02 -23.43
C PHE A 221 -17.79 -19.64 -24.92
N ASP A 222 -16.87 -18.82 -25.44
CA ASP A 222 -17.06 -18.12 -26.74
C ASP A 222 -16.75 -18.95 -28.01
N GLY A 223 -16.49 -20.26 -27.94
CA GLY A 223 -16.28 -21.09 -29.14
C GLY A 223 -14.95 -20.83 -29.87
N ASP A 224 -14.99 -20.51 -31.18
CA ASP A 224 -13.80 -20.27 -32.04
C ASP A 224 -13.09 -18.96 -31.65
N ARG A 225 -11.85 -19.11 -31.22
CA ARG A 225 -11.06 -18.15 -30.44
C ARG A 225 -10.12 -17.29 -31.27
N SER A 226 -10.02 -17.52 -32.58
CA SER A 226 -9.04 -16.85 -33.46
C SER A 226 -9.24 -15.33 -33.61
N ALA A 227 -10.44 -14.84 -33.30
CA ALA A 227 -10.84 -13.43 -33.35
C ALA A 227 -10.51 -12.61 -32.08
N HIS A 228 -9.99 -13.23 -31.01
CA HIS A 228 -9.88 -12.56 -29.70
C HIS A 228 -8.46 -12.05 -29.38
N PRO A 229 -8.32 -10.84 -28.79
CA PRO A 229 -7.03 -10.18 -28.60
C PRO A 229 -6.11 -10.89 -27.59
N PHE A 230 -6.67 -11.55 -26.57
CA PHE A 230 -5.89 -12.24 -25.53
C PHE A 230 -5.66 -13.73 -25.79
N GLU A 231 -6.24 -14.29 -26.86
CA GLU A 231 -6.09 -15.71 -27.21
C GLU A 231 -4.77 -16.02 -27.92
N ARG A 232 -4.08 -15.00 -28.44
CA ARG A 232 -2.79 -15.14 -29.12
C ARG A 232 -1.57 -15.08 -28.20
N LEU A 233 -1.79 -14.79 -26.92
CA LEU A 233 -0.75 -14.71 -25.90
C LEU A 233 -0.29 -16.11 -25.49
N GLY A 234 1.02 -16.34 -25.45
CA GLY A 234 1.63 -17.61 -25.02
C GLY A 234 3.04 -17.44 -24.45
N SER A 235 3.81 -18.52 -24.36
CA SER A 235 5.15 -18.54 -23.78
C SER A 235 6.13 -17.51 -24.37
N LYS A 236 6.03 -17.22 -25.67
CA LYS A 236 6.83 -16.16 -26.34
C LYS A 236 6.60 -14.75 -25.80
N ASP A 237 5.45 -14.51 -25.17
CA ASP A 237 5.05 -13.23 -24.59
C ASP A 237 5.44 -13.13 -23.10
N VAL A 238 5.92 -14.23 -22.51
CA VAL A 238 6.43 -14.30 -21.13
C VAL A 238 7.93 -14.00 -21.13
N CYS A 239 8.43 -13.36 -20.07
CA CYS A 239 9.86 -13.08 -19.88
C CYS A 239 10.55 -12.28 -21.01
N THR A 240 9.80 -11.53 -21.83
CA THR A 240 10.40 -10.69 -22.88
C THR A 240 11.38 -9.65 -22.30
N PRO A 241 12.37 -9.18 -23.08
CA PRO A 241 13.28 -8.12 -22.62
C PRO A 241 12.55 -6.87 -22.10
N ALA A 242 11.41 -6.51 -22.70
CA ALA A 242 10.57 -5.40 -22.25
C ALA A 242 9.98 -5.64 -20.85
N HIS A 243 9.51 -6.86 -20.54
CA HIS A 243 9.00 -7.20 -19.20
C HIS A 243 10.11 -7.19 -18.14
N GLN A 244 11.29 -7.71 -18.48
CA GLN A 244 12.45 -7.69 -17.58
C GLN A 244 12.92 -6.25 -17.31
N GLN A 245 12.94 -5.40 -18.34
CA GLN A 245 13.28 -3.99 -18.21
C GLN A 245 12.23 -3.23 -17.38
N LEU A 246 10.94 -3.55 -17.52
CA LEU A 246 9.90 -2.95 -16.69
C LEU A 246 10.06 -3.31 -15.21
N ALA A 247 10.41 -4.56 -14.90
CA ALA A 247 10.70 -4.98 -13.51
C ALA A 247 11.92 -4.23 -12.92
N LEU A 248 12.98 -4.08 -13.71
CA LEU A 248 14.15 -3.28 -13.33
C LEU A 248 13.79 -1.81 -13.10
N GLU A 249 12.98 -1.24 -13.98
CA GLU A 249 12.53 0.15 -13.86
C GLU A 249 11.64 0.37 -12.64
N ALA A 250 10.74 -0.56 -12.33
CA ALA A 250 9.93 -0.51 -11.11
C ALA A 250 10.82 -0.51 -9.85
N ALA A 251 11.86 -1.35 -9.80
CA ALA A 251 12.81 -1.37 -8.70
C ALA A 251 13.61 -0.06 -8.59
N ARG A 252 14.15 0.44 -9.70
CA ARG A 252 14.86 1.74 -9.77
C ARG A 252 14.01 2.90 -9.26
N GLN A 253 12.74 2.93 -9.64
CA GLN A 253 11.80 3.96 -9.24
C GLN A 253 11.31 3.83 -7.79
N GLY A 254 11.33 2.61 -7.23
CA GLY A 254 10.86 2.30 -5.89
C GLY A 254 11.93 2.50 -4.79
N ILE A 255 13.22 2.39 -5.11
CA ILE A 255 14.30 2.59 -4.13
C ILE A 255 14.24 4.01 -3.55
N VAL A 256 14.32 4.10 -2.22
CA VAL A 256 14.26 5.35 -1.47
C VAL A 256 15.61 5.65 -0.82
N LEU A 257 16.16 6.83 -1.11
CA LEU A 257 17.35 7.35 -0.43
C LEU A 257 16.93 8.04 0.86
N LEU A 258 17.31 7.47 2.01
CA LEU A 258 16.90 7.95 3.34
C LEU A 258 17.95 8.86 3.99
N LYS A 259 19.22 8.68 3.65
CA LYS A 259 20.33 9.50 4.14
C LYS A 259 21.40 9.59 3.07
N ASN A 260 21.97 10.77 2.86
CA ASN A 260 23.16 10.97 2.04
C ASN A 260 24.00 12.12 2.60
N HIS A 261 24.85 11.82 3.57
CA HIS A 261 25.72 12.78 4.23
C HIS A 261 27.00 13.02 3.41
N GLY A 262 27.43 14.28 3.31
CA GLY A 262 28.64 14.67 2.57
C GLY A 262 28.59 14.39 1.07
N SER A 263 27.39 14.13 0.50
CA SER A 263 27.22 13.69 -0.90
C SER A 263 28.04 12.43 -1.23
N SER A 264 28.09 11.49 -0.28
CA SER A 264 28.88 10.25 -0.41
C SER A 264 28.36 9.32 -1.50
N LEU A 265 27.06 9.38 -1.79
CA LEU A 265 26.46 8.79 -2.98
C LEU A 265 26.17 9.87 -4.04
N PRO A 266 26.33 9.56 -5.33
CA PRO A 266 26.72 8.25 -5.87
C PRO A 266 28.22 7.91 -5.72
N LEU A 267 28.53 6.62 -5.60
CA LEU A 267 29.90 6.11 -5.64
C LEU A 267 30.50 6.28 -7.03
N SER A 268 31.73 6.77 -7.09
CA SER A 268 32.53 6.84 -8.33
C SER A 268 33.31 5.54 -8.58
N THR A 269 33.19 4.97 -9.78
CA THR A 269 33.99 3.81 -10.23
C THR A 269 35.48 4.14 -10.38
N LYS A 270 35.86 5.43 -10.41
CA LYS A 270 37.26 5.86 -10.49
C LYS A 270 37.97 5.78 -9.15
N THR A 271 37.28 6.13 -8.06
CA THR A 271 37.83 6.22 -6.70
C THR A 271 37.44 5.05 -5.81
N HIS A 272 36.28 4.44 -6.05
CA HIS A 272 35.79 3.27 -5.31
C HIS A 272 35.92 2.01 -6.17
N ARG A 273 37.16 1.59 -6.41
CA ARG A 273 37.48 0.47 -7.33
C ARG A 273 37.23 -0.89 -6.67
N THR A 274 37.38 -0.94 -5.35
CA THR A 274 37.07 -2.11 -4.53
C THR A 274 35.96 -1.76 -3.55
N VAL A 275 34.88 -2.55 -3.54
CA VAL A 275 33.75 -2.38 -2.64
C VAL A 275 33.57 -3.62 -1.78
N ALA A 276 33.57 -3.45 -0.46
CA ALA A 276 33.16 -4.51 0.46
C ALA A 276 31.63 -4.62 0.41
N VAL A 277 31.11 -5.79 0.08
CA VAL A 277 29.66 -6.07 0.06
C VAL A 277 29.37 -7.04 1.18
N ILE A 278 28.66 -6.59 2.20
CA ILE A 278 28.54 -7.30 3.48
C ILE A 278 27.08 -7.46 3.88
N GLY A 279 26.71 -8.62 4.43
CA GLY A 279 25.42 -8.80 5.11
C GLY A 279 24.61 -10.00 4.65
N PRO A 280 23.59 -10.41 5.42
CA PRO A 280 22.80 -11.60 5.13
C PRO A 280 21.97 -11.46 3.84
N ASN A 281 21.69 -10.23 3.39
CA ASN A 281 20.95 -9.96 2.16
C ASN A 281 21.86 -9.55 0.99
N SER A 282 23.18 -9.71 1.11
CA SER A 282 24.14 -9.23 0.11
C SER A 282 24.23 -10.08 -1.16
N ASP A 283 23.99 -11.39 -1.06
CA ASP A 283 24.02 -12.32 -2.20
C ASP A 283 22.83 -13.27 -2.17
N VAL A 284 21.62 -12.69 -2.32
CA VAL A 284 20.35 -13.41 -2.23
C VAL A 284 19.53 -13.25 -3.51
N THR A 285 18.70 -14.24 -3.79
CA THR A 285 17.72 -14.22 -4.90
C THR A 285 16.29 -14.26 -4.39
N VAL A 286 16.00 -15.16 -3.43
CA VAL A 286 14.66 -15.39 -2.88
C VAL A 286 14.18 -14.21 -2.03
N THR A 287 15.02 -13.64 -1.16
CA THR A 287 14.60 -12.49 -0.35
C THR A 287 14.13 -11.32 -1.21
N MET A 288 14.74 -11.09 -2.39
CA MET A 288 14.38 -9.95 -3.24
C MET A 288 12.95 -9.99 -3.77
N ILE A 289 12.33 -11.17 -3.88
CA ILE A 289 11.00 -11.34 -4.47
C ILE A 289 9.87 -11.38 -3.44
N GLY A 290 10.17 -11.23 -2.15
CA GLY A 290 9.15 -11.20 -1.09
C GLY A 290 8.39 -12.52 -0.96
N ASN A 291 7.06 -12.44 -0.88
CA ASN A 291 6.15 -13.58 -0.88
C ASN A 291 5.22 -13.57 -2.12
N TYR A 292 4.36 -14.58 -2.26
CA TYR A 292 3.42 -14.72 -3.39
C TYR A 292 4.09 -14.60 -4.77
N ALA A 293 5.32 -15.07 -4.88
CA ALA A 293 6.14 -14.96 -6.08
C ALA A 293 6.27 -16.31 -6.79
N GLY A 294 6.17 -16.29 -8.12
CA GLY A 294 6.53 -17.43 -8.98
C GLY A 294 8.05 -17.50 -9.23
N VAL A 295 8.47 -18.44 -10.06
CA VAL A 295 9.85 -18.54 -10.52
C VAL A 295 10.16 -17.39 -11.48
N ALA A 296 11.15 -16.56 -11.15
CA ALA A 296 11.51 -15.43 -12.01
C ALA A 296 12.32 -15.88 -13.24
N CYS A 297 12.33 -15.04 -14.29
CA CYS A 297 13.07 -15.29 -15.53
C CYS A 297 14.60 -15.33 -15.35
N GLY A 298 15.08 -14.74 -14.26
CA GLY A 298 16.50 -14.65 -13.91
C GLY A 298 16.68 -13.70 -12.74
N TYR A 299 17.76 -13.87 -11.98
CA TYR A 299 18.06 -13.05 -10.81
C TYR A 299 19.35 -12.28 -10.98
N THR A 300 19.42 -11.05 -10.45
CA THR A 300 20.68 -10.36 -10.19
C THR A 300 20.74 -10.00 -8.72
N SER A 301 21.59 -10.69 -7.95
CA SER A 301 21.80 -10.39 -6.52
C SER A 301 22.51 -9.04 -6.31
N PRO A 302 22.43 -8.42 -5.12
CA PRO A 302 23.15 -7.17 -4.85
C PRO A 302 24.66 -7.28 -5.09
N LEU A 303 25.28 -8.40 -4.69
CA LEU A 303 26.68 -8.70 -4.95
C LEU A 303 26.98 -8.70 -6.46
N GLN A 304 26.17 -9.41 -7.25
CA GLN A 304 26.32 -9.47 -8.70
C GLN A 304 26.12 -8.10 -9.36
N GLY A 305 25.14 -7.32 -8.90
CA GLY A 305 24.88 -5.96 -9.39
C GLY A 305 26.05 -5.03 -9.14
N ILE A 306 26.56 -4.97 -7.91
CA ILE A 306 27.70 -4.13 -7.52
C ILE A 306 28.98 -4.58 -8.25
N GLY A 307 29.15 -5.88 -8.44
CA GLY A 307 30.27 -6.47 -9.18
C GLY A 307 30.39 -6.01 -10.64
N ARG A 308 29.32 -5.46 -11.24
CA ARG A 308 29.37 -4.85 -12.58
C ARG A 308 30.10 -3.51 -12.61
N TYR A 309 30.21 -2.84 -11.48
CA TYR A 309 30.77 -1.48 -11.36
C TYR A 309 32.15 -1.45 -10.71
N ALA A 310 32.43 -2.38 -9.80
CA ALA A 310 33.66 -2.41 -9.01
C ALA A 310 34.03 -3.84 -8.64
N ARG A 311 35.31 -4.06 -8.30
CA ARG A 311 35.76 -5.33 -7.71
C ARG A 311 35.11 -5.47 -6.33
N THR A 312 34.56 -6.64 -6.03
CA THR A 312 33.90 -6.88 -4.73
C THR A 312 34.76 -7.71 -3.80
N ILE A 313 34.68 -7.40 -2.49
CA ILE A 313 35.10 -8.29 -1.41
C ILE A 313 33.83 -8.64 -0.64
N HIS A 314 33.43 -9.90 -0.69
CA HIS A 314 32.15 -10.34 -0.13
C HIS A 314 32.33 -11.05 1.21
N GLN A 315 31.50 -10.71 2.18
CA GLN A 315 31.38 -11.42 3.46
C GLN A 315 29.94 -11.39 3.96
N VAL A 316 29.40 -12.50 4.40
CA VAL A 316 27.99 -12.52 4.85
C VAL A 316 27.83 -11.84 6.23
N GLY A 317 28.84 -11.97 7.10
CA GLY A 317 28.82 -11.43 8.47
C GLY A 317 27.89 -12.22 9.39
N CYS A 318 26.58 -12.08 9.18
CA CYS A 318 25.55 -12.91 9.82
C CYS A 318 25.29 -14.16 8.96
N VAL A 319 25.15 -15.35 9.56
CA VAL A 319 24.86 -16.59 8.80
C VAL A 319 23.51 -16.52 8.06
N ASN A 320 22.54 -15.81 8.62
CA ASN A 320 21.21 -15.58 8.04
C ASN A 320 20.63 -14.25 8.54
N VAL A 321 19.43 -13.89 8.07
CA VAL A 321 18.75 -12.65 8.46
C VAL A 321 18.43 -12.59 9.95
N ALA A 322 18.07 -13.70 10.61
CA ALA A 322 17.83 -13.71 12.04
C ALA A 322 19.08 -13.32 12.86
N CYS A 323 20.28 -13.55 12.32
CA CYS A 323 21.57 -13.14 12.89
C CYS A 323 21.74 -13.47 14.39
N ASN A 324 21.58 -14.75 14.74
CA ASN A 324 21.66 -15.24 16.12
C ASN A 324 23.09 -15.36 16.68
N GLY A 325 24.12 -14.95 15.94
CA GLY A 325 25.52 -15.09 16.33
C GLY A 325 26.45 -14.12 15.59
N VAL A 326 27.69 -14.04 16.05
CA VAL A 326 28.68 -13.03 15.63
C VAL A 326 29.90 -13.61 14.89
N GLN A 327 29.84 -14.88 14.49
CA GLN A 327 31.02 -15.64 14.02
C GLN A 327 31.70 -15.04 12.78
N GLY A 328 30.94 -14.40 11.87
CA GLY A 328 31.50 -13.81 10.64
C GLY A 328 31.88 -12.32 10.74
N PHE A 329 31.85 -11.75 11.95
CA PHE A 329 32.02 -10.30 12.12
C PHE A 329 33.46 -9.86 11.86
N GLU A 330 34.44 -10.66 12.26
CA GLU A 330 35.86 -10.32 12.09
C GLU A 330 36.26 -10.30 10.61
N GLU A 331 35.78 -11.26 9.83
CA GLU A 331 35.98 -11.32 8.38
C GLU A 331 35.29 -10.15 7.67
N ALA A 332 34.08 -9.81 8.09
CA ALA A 332 33.35 -8.65 7.58
C ALA A 332 34.11 -7.34 7.84
N GLU A 333 34.62 -7.15 9.05
CA GLU A 333 35.48 -5.99 9.36
C GLU A 333 36.78 -5.99 8.54
N ALA A 334 37.41 -7.15 8.37
CA ALA A 334 38.62 -7.28 7.56
C ALA A 334 38.37 -6.92 6.09
N ALA A 335 37.23 -7.33 5.52
CA ALA A 335 36.81 -6.95 4.18
C ALA A 335 36.62 -5.43 4.07
N ALA A 336 35.93 -4.81 5.03
CA ALA A 336 35.70 -3.36 5.05
C ALA A 336 36.99 -2.54 5.19
N ARG A 337 38.01 -3.06 5.91
CA ARG A 337 39.35 -2.43 5.99
C ARG A 337 40.11 -2.48 4.67
N GLN A 338 39.79 -3.41 3.77
CA GLN A 338 40.51 -3.63 2.51
C GLN A 338 39.85 -2.96 1.29
N ALA A 339 38.65 -2.39 1.47
CA ALA A 339 37.88 -1.78 0.39
C ALA A 339 37.89 -0.25 0.43
N ASP A 340 37.69 0.36 -0.74
CA ASP A 340 37.60 1.81 -0.93
C ASP A 340 36.24 2.36 -0.46
N ALA A 341 35.20 1.51 -0.47
CA ALA A 341 33.87 1.78 0.07
C ALA A 341 33.25 0.49 0.62
N THR A 342 32.28 0.63 1.51
CA THR A 342 31.57 -0.52 2.11
C THR A 342 30.07 -0.38 1.93
N VAL A 343 29.42 -1.45 1.46
CA VAL A 343 27.97 -1.58 1.30
C VAL A 343 27.48 -2.71 2.19
N LEU A 344 26.70 -2.36 3.21
CA LEU A 344 26.05 -3.29 4.13
C LEU A 344 24.62 -3.54 3.65
N VAL A 345 24.29 -4.76 3.22
CA VAL A 345 22.94 -5.16 2.79
C VAL A 345 22.27 -5.97 3.90
N MET A 346 21.41 -5.27 4.66
CA MET A 346 20.75 -5.74 5.88
C MET A 346 19.23 -5.76 5.69
N GLY A 347 18.50 -6.13 6.73
CA GLY A 347 17.05 -5.96 6.79
C GLY A 347 16.34 -7.22 7.24
N LEU A 348 15.26 -7.55 6.54
CA LEU A 348 14.32 -8.63 6.86
C LEU A 348 14.24 -9.62 5.71
N ASP A 349 13.52 -10.71 5.96
CA ASP A 349 13.07 -11.70 4.98
C ASP A 349 11.79 -12.38 5.49
N GLN A 350 11.33 -13.40 4.77
CA GLN A 350 10.12 -14.17 5.11
C GLN A 350 10.24 -14.98 6.42
N SER A 351 11.44 -15.13 7.00
CA SER A 351 11.59 -15.73 8.32
C SER A 351 11.22 -14.77 9.46
N ILE A 352 11.10 -13.47 9.16
CA ILE A 352 10.82 -12.40 10.13
C ILE A 352 9.44 -11.76 9.90
N GLU A 353 9.08 -11.45 8.65
CA GLU A 353 7.77 -10.89 8.27
C GLU A 353 7.18 -11.70 7.12
N ALA A 354 6.06 -12.38 7.37
CA ALA A 354 5.37 -13.16 6.36
C ALA A 354 3.90 -13.37 6.74
N GLU A 355 3.15 -14.00 5.85
CA GLU A 355 1.87 -14.59 6.21
C GLU A 355 2.05 -15.55 7.41
N PHE A 356 1.10 -15.54 8.35
CA PHE A 356 1.17 -16.24 9.65
C PHE A 356 2.29 -15.77 10.60
N ARG A 357 3.01 -14.69 10.27
CA ARG A 357 4.18 -14.24 11.05
C ARG A 357 4.25 -12.72 11.13
N ASP A 358 3.63 -12.18 12.18
CA ASP A 358 3.84 -10.78 12.55
C ASP A 358 5.15 -10.60 13.32
N ARG A 359 5.74 -9.42 13.17
CA ARG A 359 6.91 -9.01 13.94
C ARG A 359 6.50 -8.67 15.37
N VAL A 360 7.46 -8.80 16.29
CA VAL A 360 7.26 -8.40 17.70
C VAL A 360 7.80 -7.01 18.03
N GLY A 361 8.67 -6.47 17.16
CA GLY A 361 9.30 -5.15 17.27
C GLY A 361 9.70 -4.60 15.90
N LEU A 362 10.40 -3.48 15.89
CA LEU A 362 10.84 -2.71 14.72
C LEU A 362 12.36 -2.69 14.53
N LEU A 363 13.14 -3.23 15.47
CA LEU A 363 14.60 -3.32 15.32
C LEU A 363 15.00 -4.30 14.19
N LEU A 364 16.25 -4.16 13.72
CA LEU A 364 16.86 -5.21 12.91
C LEU A 364 16.97 -6.51 13.73
N PRO A 365 16.76 -7.69 13.12
CA PRO A 365 16.86 -8.97 13.82
C PRO A 365 18.27 -9.26 14.36
N GLY A 366 18.31 -9.88 15.55
CA GLY A 366 19.53 -10.38 16.18
C GLY A 366 20.66 -9.35 16.26
N HIS A 367 21.85 -9.77 15.86
CA HIS A 367 23.08 -8.96 15.94
C HIS A 367 23.35 -8.09 14.70
N GLN A 368 22.38 -7.91 13.78
CA GLN A 368 22.61 -7.09 12.58
C GLN A 368 23.01 -5.64 12.91
N GLN A 369 22.44 -5.02 13.95
CA GLN A 369 22.84 -3.66 14.36
C GLN A 369 24.30 -3.61 14.82
N GLU A 370 24.75 -4.63 15.55
CA GLU A 370 26.14 -4.75 16.01
C GLU A 370 27.10 -4.94 14.83
N LEU A 371 26.75 -5.80 13.86
CA LEU A 371 27.51 -5.97 12.63
C LEU A 371 27.68 -4.63 11.90
N VAL A 372 26.59 -3.89 11.70
CA VAL A 372 26.62 -2.57 11.05
C VAL A 372 27.55 -1.61 11.79
N SER A 373 27.45 -1.53 13.11
CA SER A 373 28.30 -0.64 13.92
C SER A 373 29.77 -1.04 13.95
N ARG A 374 30.10 -2.34 13.96
CA ARG A 374 31.49 -2.82 13.93
C ARG A 374 32.13 -2.59 12.57
N VAL A 375 31.41 -2.94 11.50
CA VAL A 375 31.88 -2.74 10.13
C VAL A 375 32.03 -1.27 9.81
N SER A 376 31.07 -0.40 10.15
CA SER A 376 31.16 1.04 9.89
C SER A 376 32.38 1.70 10.56
N LYS A 377 32.80 1.21 11.74
CA LYS A 377 34.02 1.64 12.44
C LYS A 377 35.29 1.16 11.74
N ALA A 378 35.27 -0.06 11.19
CA ALA A 378 36.40 -0.67 10.51
C ALA A 378 36.60 -0.14 9.07
N SER A 379 35.53 0.33 8.41
CA SER A 379 35.55 0.88 7.06
C SER A 379 36.51 2.06 6.92
N ARG A 380 37.33 2.03 5.85
CA ARG A 380 38.22 3.14 5.48
C ARG A 380 37.49 4.26 4.73
N GLY A 381 36.54 3.89 3.87
CA GLY A 381 35.79 4.81 3.02
C GLY A 381 34.33 4.97 3.42
N PRO A 382 33.49 5.54 2.52
CA PRO A 382 32.07 5.71 2.78
C PRO A 382 31.40 4.36 3.06
N THR A 383 30.55 4.33 4.08
CA THR A 383 29.74 3.16 4.44
C THR A 383 28.28 3.42 4.13
N VAL A 384 27.71 2.58 3.27
CA VAL A 384 26.32 2.67 2.83
C VAL A 384 25.53 1.50 3.42
N LEU A 385 24.42 1.79 4.07
CA LEU A 385 23.48 0.78 4.56
C LEU A 385 22.32 0.65 3.57
N VAL A 386 22.14 -0.54 3.01
CA VAL A 386 21.01 -0.91 2.15
C VAL A 386 20.08 -1.82 2.95
N LEU A 387 18.82 -1.43 3.07
CA LEU A 387 17.79 -2.15 3.81
C LEU A 387 16.84 -2.82 2.82
N MET A 388 16.81 -4.15 2.82
CA MET A 388 15.81 -4.96 2.13
C MET A 388 14.78 -5.42 3.16
N SER A 389 13.55 -4.93 3.04
CA SER A 389 12.43 -5.21 3.93
C SER A 389 11.14 -4.67 3.33
N GLY A 390 10.01 -5.29 3.61
CA GLY A 390 8.70 -4.71 3.35
C GLY A 390 8.34 -3.68 4.43
N GLY A 391 8.35 -4.12 5.70
CA GLY A 391 8.06 -3.27 6.84
C GLY A 391 9.16 -2.24 7.17
N PRO A 392 8.80 -1.15 7.88
CA PRO A 392 9.78 -0.18 8.36
C PRO A 392 10.64 -0.77 9.49
N ILE A 393 11.86 -0.25 9.63
CA ILE A 393 12.83 -0.67 10.64
C ILE A 393 13.29 0.56 11.43
N ASP A 394 13.36 0.46 12.75
CA ASP A 394 13.99 1.51 13.55
C ASP A 394 15.51 1.47 13.34
N VAL A 395 15.97 2.36 12.46
CA VAL A 395 17.39 2.57 12.14
C VAL A 395 17.93 3.85 12.77
N SER A 396 17.35 4.31 13.89
CA SER A 396 17.84 5.51 14.60
C SER A 396 19.33 5.39 14.93
N PHE A 397 19.81 4.20 15.31
CA PHE A 397 21.23 3.93 15.57
C PHE A 397 22.13 4.28 14.37
N ALA A 398 21.66 4.08 13.14
CA ALA A 398 22.40 4.34 11.91
C ALA A 398 22.14 5.72 11.31
N LYS A 399 20.92 6.25 11.50
CA LYS A 399 20.51 7.57 11.01
C LYS A 399 21.44 8.66 11.55
N TYR A 400 21.78 8.61 12.84
CA TYR A 400 22.60 9.62 13.50
C TYR A 400 24.10 9.28 13.56
N ASP A 401 24.51 8.09 13.15
CA ASP A 401 25.93 7.71 13.10
C ASP A 401 26.64 8.41 11.93
N PRO A 402 27.66 9.25 12.15
CA PRO A 402 28.41 9.92 11.07
C PRO A 402 29.24 8.95 10.23
N LYS A 403 29.57 7.74 10.73
CA LYS A 403 30.28 6.70 9.95
C LYS A 403 29.42 6.07 8.87
N ILE A 404 28.10 6.13 9.01
CA ILE A 404 27.16 5.64 8.01
C ILE A 404 26.77 6.81 7.12
N SER A 405 27.46 6.92 5.99
CA SER A 405 27.33 8.05 5.09
C SER A 405 26.02 8.07 4.32
N ALA A 406 25.44 6.91 4.02
CA ALA A 406 24.17 6.83 3.32
C ALA A 406 23.31 5.64 3.77
N ILE A 407 21.98 5.79 3.61
CA ILE A 407 20.99 4.74 3.88
C ILE A 407 20.03 4.66 2.70
N LEU A 408 19.86 3.47 2.14
CA LEU A 408 18.88 3.15 1.10
C LEU A 408 17.84 2.17 1.68
N TRP A 409 16.57 2.37 1.37
CA TRP A 409 15.55 1.33 1.50
C TRP A 409 15.16 0.84 0.11
N ALA A 410 15.31 -0.46 -0.12
CA ALA A 410 15.09 -1.10 -1.42
C ALA A 410 13.78 -1.90 -1.49
N GLY A 411 13.00 -1.97 -0.41
CA GLY A 411 11.84 -2.85 -0.37
C GLY A 411 12.24 -4.32 -0.57
N TYR A 412 11.37 -5.05 -1.27
CA TYR A 412 11.71 -6.30 -1.96
C TYR A 412 11.80 -6.01 -3.48
N PRO A 413 13.01 -5.77 -4.02
CA PRO A 413 13.21 -5.13 -5.33
C PRO A 413 13.05 -6.07 -6.55
N GLY A 414 12.56 -7.29 -6.35
CA GLY A 414 12.24 -8.23 -7.40
C GLY A 414 13.45 -8.84 -8.11
N GLN A 415 13.19 -9.43 -9.28
CA GLN A 415 14.15 -10.27 -10.01
C GLN A 415 15.46 -9.55 -10.40
N ALA A 416 15.40 -8.26 -10.70
CA ALA A 416 16.54 -7.43 -11.10
C ALA A 416 17.01 -6.51 -9.97
N GLY A 417 16.64 -6.81 -8.73
CA GLY A 417 16.81 -5.89 -7.61
C GLY A 417 18.25 -5.51 -7.31
N GLY A 418 19.19 -6.45 -7.42
CA GLY A 418 20.61 -6.16 -7.24
C GLY A 418 21.17 -5.21 -8.30
N ALA A 419 20.67 -5.29 -9.54
CA ALA A 419 21.03 -4.33 -10.60
C ALA A 419 20.50 -2.93 -10.26
N ALA A 420 19.23 -2.82 -9.84
CA ALA A 420 18.64 -1.54 -9.44
C ALA A 420 19.38 -0.89 -8.25
N ILE A 421 19.72 -1.69 -7.23
CA ILE A 421 20.52 -1.23 -6.08
C ILE A 421 21.86 -0.68 -6.57
N ALA A 422 22.57 -1.40 -7.43
CA ALA A 422 23.85 -0.96 -7.98
C ALA A 422 23.72 0.31 -8.83
N ASP A 423 22.69 0.40 -9.68
CA ASP A 423 22.44 1.59 -10.51
C ASP A 423 22.25 2.85 -9.67
N VAL A 424 21.56 2.73 -8.53
CA VAL A 424 21.40 3.83 -7.58
C VAL A 424 22.72 4.13 -6.87
N LEU A 425 23.42 3.12 -6.35
CA LEU A 425 24.69 3.29 -5.64
C LEU A 425 25.74 4.01 -6.49
N PHE A 426 25.83 3.71 -7.78
CA PHE A 426 26.82 4.29 -8.71
C PHE A 426 26.28 5.44 -9.56
N GLY A 427 25.04 5.88 -9.33
CA GLY A 427 24.48 7.08 -9.97
C GLY A 427 24.06 6.90 -11.43
N THR A 428 23.99 5.67 -11.94
CA THR A 428 23.30 5.36 -13.20
C THR A 428 21.82 5.73 -13.12
N THR A 429 21.23 5.61 -11.94
CA THR A 429 19.87 6.09 -11.64
C THR A 429 19.91 7.08 -10.49
N ASN A 430 19.26 8.23 -10.68
CA ASN A 430 18.97 9.16 -9.59
C ASN A 430 17.70 8.70 -8.85
N PRO A 431 17.77 8.33 -7.56
CA PRO A 431 16.61 7.85 -6.83
C PRO A 431 15.56 8.96 -6.65
N GLY A 432 14.30 8.59 -6.85
CA GLY A 432 13.13 9.48 -6.68
C GLY A 432 11.96 8.83 -5.94
N GLY A 433 12.17 7.62 -5.39
CA GLY A 433 11.19 6.92 -4.56
C GLY A 433 10.91 7.67 -3.26
N LYS A 434 9.70 7.49 -2.73
CA LYS A 434 9.25 8.05 -1.45
C LYS A 434 8.67 6.95 -0.57
N LEU A 435 8.83 7.07 0.74
CA LEU A 435 8.28 6.11 1.70
C LEU A 435 6.74 6.07 1.64
N PRO A 436 6.11 4.90 1.41
CA PRO A 436 4.66 4.75 1.45
C PRO A 436 4.11 4.48 2.87
N MET A 437 5.00 4.44 3.87
CA MET A 437 4.67 4.29 5.28
C MET A 437 5.62 5.08 6.18
N THR A 438 5.18 5.38 7.38
CA THR A 438 5.97 6.06 8.39
C THR A 438 6.93 5.07 9.06
N TRP A 439 8.19 5.50 9.26
CA TRP A 439 9.18 4.73 10.02
C TRP A 439 9.19 5.22 11.46
N TYR A 440 8.85 4.33 12.39
CA TYR A 440 8.69 4.64 13.80
C TYR A 440 9.90 4.19 14.62
N PRO A 441 10.21 4.88 15.74
CA PRO A 441 11.14 4.35 16.72
C PRO A 441 10.55 3.13 17.43
N GLU A 442 11.37 2.22 17.93
CA GLU A 442 10.95 1.01 18.66
C GLU A 442 10.00 1.34 19.82
N GLY A 443 10.25 2.45 20.52
CA GLY A 443 9.39 2.91 21.61
C GLY A 443 7.93 3.18 21.22
N TYR A 444 7.64 3.40 19.93
CA TYR A 444 6.27 3.56 19.43
C TYR A 444 5.41 2.32 19.69
N VAL A 445 5.97 1.13 19.46
CA VAL A 445 5.20 -0.13 19.55
C VAL A 445 5.01 -0.63 20.99
N ALA A 446 5.69 -0.03 21.96
CA ALA A 446 5.60 -0.38 23.37
C ALA A 446 4.21 -0.14 23.99
N ARG A 447 3.44 0.83 23.47
CA ARG A 447 2.08 1.18 23.94
C ARG A 447 1.01 1.03 22.87
N LEU A 448 1.28 0.20 21.86
CA LEU A 448 0.45 0.06 20.69
C LEU A 448 0.18 -1.43 20.44
N PRO A 449 -0.83 -2.06 21.07
CA PRO A 449 -1.19 -3.43 20.71
C PRO A 449 -1.66 -3.51 19.26
N MET A 450 -1.21 -4.51 18.49
CA MET A 450 -1.66 -4.69 17.09
C MET A 450 -3.18 -4.89 16.99
N THR A 451 -3.80 -5.42 18.04
CA THR A 451 -5.25 -5.69 18.08
C THR A 451 -6.13 -4.45 18.27
N ILE A 452 -5.56 -3.28 18.61
CA ILE A 452 -6.32 -2.03 18.71
C ILE A 452 -6.39 -1.35 17.35
N MET A 453 -7.58 -1.35 16.76
CA MET A 453 -7.85 -0.85 15.40
C MET A 453 -8.13 0.65 15.31
N ASP A 454 -8.21 1.35 16.44
CA ASP A 454 -8.43 2.80 16.47
C ASP A 454 -7.32 3.52 15.69
N MET A 455 -7.66 4.37 14.72
CA MET A 455 -6.64 5.14 14.01
C MET A 455 -6.23 6.39 14.80
N ARG A 456 -7.21 7.04 15.44
CA ARG A 456 -7.05 8.30 16.16
C ARG A 456 -6.33 8.11 17.49
N ALA A 457 -5.48 9.08 17.84
CA ALA A 457 -4.85 9.12 19.15
C ALA A 457 -5.90 9.27 20.27
N ASN A 458 -5.64 8.64 21.41
CA ASN A 458 -6.41 8.83 22.64
C ASN A 458 -5.48 9.12 23.81
N PRO A 459 -5.17 10.41 24.06
CA PRO A 459 -4.25 10.82 25.13
C PRO A 459 -4.68 10.35 26.52
N SER A 460 -5.98 10.27 26.79
CA SER A 460 -6.50 9.81 28.09
C SER A 460 -6.15 8.36 28.41
N LYS A 461 -5.93 7.53 27.37
CA LYS A 461 -5.50 6.13 27.49
C LYS A 461 -4.01 5.94 27.17
N GLY A 462 -3.27 7.03 26.94
CA GLY A 462 -1.88 6.96 26.47
C GLY A 462 -1.71 6.33 25.08
N TYR A 463 -2.77 6.25 24.28
CA TYR A 463 -2.74 5.69 22.93
C TYR A 463 -2.28 6.75 21.93
N PRO A 464 -1.17 6.54 21.20
CA PRO A 464 -0.52 7.60 20.45
C PRO A 464 -1.14 7.90 19.07
N GLY A 465 -2.07 7.06 18.60
CA GLY A 465 -2.59 7.10 17.23
C GLY A 465 -1.67 6.40 16.23
N ARG A 466 -2.17 6.22 15.01
CA ARG A 466 -1.51 5.45 13.93
C ARG A 466 -1.34 6.28 12.67
N THR A 467 -0.38 5.87 11.85
CA THR A 467 -0.03 6.48 10.56
C THR A 467 0.34 7.96 10.67
N TYR A 468 0.84 8.55 9.60
CA TYR A 468 1.11 9.99 9.56
C TYR A 468 -0.14 10.87 9.76
N ARG A 469 -1.34 10.32 9.53
CA ARG A 469 -2.63 11.04 9.65
C ARG A 469 -3.01 11.34 11.09
N PHE A 470 -2.64 10.47 12.04
CA PHE A 470 -3.09 10.58 13.43
C PHE A 470 -1.97 10.58 14.46
N TYR A 471 -0.80 10.01 14.16
CA TYR A 471 0.35 10.04 15.06
C TYR A 471 1.05 11.40 15.02
N LYS A 472 1.36 11.95 16.20
CA LYS A 472 2.06 13.23 16.38
C LYS A 472 3.41 13.12 17.09
N GLY A 473 3.83 11.89 17.41
CA GLY A 473 5.09 11.65 18.11
C GLY A 473 6.31 11.63 17.18
N PRO A 474 7.48 11.29 17.72
CA PRO A 474 8.72 11.24 16.95
C PRO A 474 8.71 10.11 15.90
N VAL A 475 9.25 10.40 14.72
CA VAL A 475 9.43 9.44 13.63
C VAL A 475 10.91 9.35 13.24
N VAL A 476 11.34 8.18 12.80
CA VAL A 476 12.67 7.98 12.20
C VAL A 476 12.68 8.62 10.81
N PHE A 477 11.70 8.29 9.98
CA PHE A 477 11.44 8.93 8.69
C PHE A 477 9.93 9.05 8.48
N PRO A 478 9.40 10.23 8.06
CA PRO A 478 7.97 10.39 7.86
C PRO A 478 7.48 9.72 6.57
N PHE A 479 6.18 9.43 6.49
CA PHE A 479 5.50 9.12 5.23
C PHE A 479 5.84 10.16 4.16
N GLY A 480 6.09 9.71 2.93
CA GLY A 480 6.45 10.57 1.80
C GLY A 480 7.89 11.05 1.79
N TYR A 481 8.74 10.63 2.73
CA TYR A 481 10.15 10.99 2.76
C TYR A 481 10.97 10.26 1.70
N GLY A 482 12.00 10.93 1.17
CA GLY A 482 12.96 10.34 0.23
C GLY A 482 13.80 11.42 -0.44
N LEU A 483 15.11 11.24 -0.45
CA LEU A 483 16.09 12.16 -1.04
C LEU A 483 16.33 11.85 -2.52
N SER A 484 16.99 12.77 -3.20
CA SER A 484 17.46 12.63 -4.58
C SER A 484 18.91 13.09 -4.66
N TYR A 485 19.63 12.69 -5.72
CA TYR A 485 20.94 13.26 -6.06
C TYR A 485 20.85 14.67 -6.66
N THR A 486 19.65 15.18 -6.90
CA THR A 486 19.41 16.57 -7.27
C THR A 486 18.48 17.27 -6.28
N LYS A 487 18.32 18.58 -6.44
CA LYS A 487 17.44 19.42 -5.61
C LYS A 487 16.29 19.95 -6.43
N PHE A 488 15.11 20.00 -5.82
CA PHE A 488 13.91 20.54 -6.44
C PHE A 488 13.38 21.69 -5.59
N ASN A 489 13.09 22.81 -6.23
CA ASN A 489 12.35 23.91 -5.63
C ASN A 489 10.93 23.87 -6.19
N MET A 490 9.95 23.95 -5.29
CA MET A 490 8.53 23.99 -5.65
C MET A 490 7.98 25.39 -5.44
N GLY A 491 7.05 25.80 -6.30
CA GLY A 491 6.33 27.06 -6.17
C GLY A 491 4.89 26.91 -6.60
N LEU A 492 3.97 27.57 -5.89
CA LEU A 492 2.56 27.57 -6.25
C LEU A 492 2.34 28.51 -7.43
N ALA A 493 1.97 27.96 -8.58
CA ALA A 493 1.65 28.75 -9.76
C ALA A 493 0.19 29.23 -9.74
N TYR A 494 -0.73 28.38 -9.26
CA TYR A 494 -2.14 28.72 -9.08
C TYR A 494 -2.79 27.77 -8.09
N ALA A 495 -3.62 28.30 -7.20
CA ALA A 495 -4.66 27.57 -6.49
C ALA A 495 -5.78 28.56 -6.12
N PRO A 496 -7.06 28.13 -6.11
CA PRO A 496 -8.14 29.00 -5.66
C PRO A 496 -7.99 29.35 -4.18
N LYS A 497 -8.40 30.56 -3.80
CA LYS A 497 -8.45 30.99 -2.40
C LYS A 497 -9.81 30.73 -1.76
N ASP A 498 -10.87 30.78 -2.56
CA ASP A 498 -12.25 30.66 -2.09
C ASP A 498 -12.98 29.61 -2.92
N ILE A 499 -13.78 28.79 -2.25
CA ILE A 499 -14.61 27.75 -2.84
C ILE A 499 -15.99 27.82 -2.23
N THR A 500 -17.00 27.86 -3.09
CA THR A 500 -18.40 27.84 -2.68
C THR A 500 -18.99 26.46 -2.88
N VAL A 501 -19.55 25.90 -1.80
CA VAL A 501 -20.36 24.69 -1.84
C VAL A 501 -21.84 25.03 -1.83
N THR A 502 -22.62 24.42 -2.71
CA THR A 502 -24.04 24.72 -2.83
C THR A 502 -24.87 23.74 -2.00
N VAL A 503 -25.79 24.26 -1.19
CA VAL A 503 -26.71 23.45 -0.37
C VAL A 503 -28.18 23.84 -0.61
N PRO A 504 -29.13 22.89 -0.50
CA PRO A 504 -30.55 23.15 -0.64
C PRO A 504 -31.04 24.23 0.31
N HIS A 505 -31.93 25.08 -0.19
CA HIS A 505 -32.49 26.21 0.54
C HIS A 505 -33.21 25.79 1.85
N ALA A 506 -33.68 24.55 1.95
CA ALA A 506 -34.28 23.98 3.16
C ALA A 506 -33.32 23.91 4.37
N LEU A 507 -32.00 24.06 4.18
CA LEU A 507 -30.99 24.00 5.23
C LEU A 507 -30.59 25.36 5.81
N ARG A 508 -31.21 26.46 5.35
CA ARG A 508 -30.88 27.88 5.60
C ARG A 508 -30.70 28.27 7.07
N ASN A 509 -31.40 27.65 8.02
CA ASN A 509 -31.37 28.00 9.45
C ASN A 509 -30.68 26.96 10.34
N SER A 510 -29.98 25.98 9.77
CA SER A 510 -29.36 24.94 10.59
C SER A 510 -27.98 25.36 11.10
N SER A 511 -27.73 25.17 12.39
CA SER A 511 -26.39 25.15 12.99
C SER A 511 -25.46 24.10 12.35
N MET A 512 -25.96 23.29 11.40
CA MET A 512 -25.13 22.38 10.59
C MET A 512 -24.25 23.13 9.58
N ILE A 513 -24.61 24.35 9.15
CA ILE A 513 -23.76 25.11 8.21
C ILE A 513 -22.45 25.54 8.88
N SER A 514 -22.46 25.90 10.17
CA SER A 514 -21.26 26.40 10.85
C SER A 514 -20.23 25.32 11.21
N ASN A 515 -20.66 24.06 11.42
CA ASN A 515 -19.78 22.95 11.83
C ASN A 515 -19.45 21.95 10.70
N GLY A 516 -19.96 22.19 9.49
CA GLY A 516 -19.67 21.40 8.29
C GLY A 516 -20.90 20.71 7.68
N VAL A 517 -20.93 20.69 6.35
CA VAL A 517 -22.07 20.24 5.54
C VAL A 517 -21.92 18.76 5.19
N LYS A 518 -22.99 17.98 5.32
CA LYS A 518 -23.01 16.57 4.87
C LYS A 518 -22.90 16.53 3.34
N ILE A 519 -22.00 15.69 2.81
CA ILE A 519 -21.79 15.58 1.35
C ILE A 519 -23.09 15.28 0.60
N LYS A 520 -23.93 14.39 1.13
CA LYS A 520 -25.21 14.01 0.52
C LYS A 520 -26.23 15.16 0.41
N HIS A 521 -25.99 16.28 1.08
CA HIS A 521 -26.85 17.47 0.97
C HIS A 521 -26.26 18.49 -0.01
N MET A 522 -25.14 18.22 -0.65
CA MET A 522 -24.54 19.14 -1.62
C MET A 522 -24.93 18.76 -3.03
N THR A 523 -25.34 19.75 -3.82
CA THR A 523 -25.90 19.51 -5.16
C THR A 523 -24.88 19.66 -6.27
N ASN A 524 -23.80 20.43 -6.06
CA ASN A 524 -22.71 20.59 -7.02
C ASN A 524 -21.50 19.67 -6.74
N CYS A 525 -21.67 18.65 -5.90
CA CYS A 525 -20.56 17.93 -5.31
C CYS A 525 -19.69 17.18 -6.34
N ASP A 526 -20.31 16.49 -7.29
CA ASP A 526 -19.62 15.67 -8.30
C ASP A 526 -18.83 16.51 -9.32
N GLU A 527 -19.23 17.77 -9.51
CA GLU A 527 -18.59 18.69 -10.48
C GLU A 527 -17.57 19.64 -9.82
N LEU A 528 -17.53 19.70 -8.48
CA LEU A 528 -16.70 20.65 -7.75
C LEU A 528 -15.24 20.17 -7.65
N ILE A 529 -14.53 20.33 -8.76
CA ILE A 529 -13.11 20.04 -8.92
C ILE A 529 -12.36 21.35 -9.14
N VAL A 530 -11.34 21.60 -8.30
CA VAL A 530 -10.50 22.79 -8.41
C VAL A 530 -9.06 22.44 -8.79
N PRO A 531 -8.44 23.15 -9.74
CA PRO A 531 -7.08 22.85 -10.14
C PRO A 531 -6.06 23.52 -9.23
N VAL A 532 -5.05 22.77 -8.81
CA VAL A 532 -3.86 23.26 -8.12
C VAL A 532 -2.67 23.07 -9.04
N HIS A 533 -2.04 24.17 -9.46
CA HIS A 533 -0.86 24.16 -10.32
C HIS A 533 0.40 24.41 -9.50
N ILE A 534 1.32 23.45 -9.51
CA ILE A 534 2.62 23.55 -8.85
C ILE A 534 3.73 23.56 -9.91
N ASP A 535 4.60 24.56 -9.83
CA ASP A 535 5.84 24.60 -10.58
C ASP A 535 6.92 23.82 -9.81
N VAL A 536 7.52 22.81 -10.45
CA VAL A 536 8.65 22.02 -9.93
C VAL A 536 9.88 22.36 -10.76
N LYS A 537 10.87 23.02 -10.14
CA LYS A 537 12.13 23.39 -10.79
C LYS A 537 13.28 22.54 -10.25
N ASN A 538 14.05 21.92 -11.13
CA ASN A 538 15.28 21.24 -10.75
C ASN A 538 16.41 22.27 -10.64
N THR A 539 16.92 22.46 -9.42
CA THR A 539 17.94 23.45 -9.07
C THR A 539 19.28 22.81 -8.71
N GLY A 540 19.37 21.48 -8.77
CA GLY A 540 20.63 20.77 -8.55
C GLY A 540 21.45 20.61 -9.83
N THR A 541 22.27 19.56 -9.88
CA THR A 541 23.30 19.34 -10.92
C THR A 541 23.02 18.14 -11.81
N LEU A 542 21.94 17.38 -11.55
CA LEU A 542 21.59 16.17 -12.27
C LEU A 542 20.10 16.21 -12.64
N ASP A 543 19.75 15.55 -13.74
CA ASP A 543 18.37 15.20 -14.03
C ASP A 543 17.82 14.33 -12.91
N GLY A 544 16.52 14.43 -12.66
CA GLY A 544 15.91 13.62 -11.62
C GLY A 544 14.41 13.54 -11.71
N SER A 545 13.87 12.52 -11.05
CA SER A 545 12.43 12.39 -10.83
C SER A 545 12.06 12.90 -9.45
N HIS A 546 10.90 13.54 -9.34
CA HIS A 546 10.34 14.01 -8.08
C HIS A 546 8.88 13.54 -7.96
N SER A 547 8.55 12.93 -6.83
CA SER A 547 7.18 12.58 -6.49
C SER A 547 6.61 13.69 -5.60
N LEU A 548 5.70 14.48 -6.17
CA LEU A 548 4.99 15.56 -5.50
C LEU A 548 3.81 14.99 -4.73
N LEU A 549 3.67 15.37 -3.46
CA LEU A 549 2.58 14.96 -2.58
C LEU A 549 1.81 16.21 -2.13
N LEU A 550 0.50 16.22 -2.37
CA LEU A 550 -0.41 17.27 -1.95
C LEU A 550 -1.25 16.76 -0.77
N PHE A 551 -1.15 17.45 0.36
CA PHE A 551 -1.90 17.14 1.57
C PHE A 551 -2.95 18.21 1.87
N SER A 552 -4.02 17.82 2.56
CA SER A 552 -5.03 18.70 3.12
C SER A 552 -5.10 18.59 4.64
N THR A 553 -5.33 19.73 5.30
CA THR A 553 -5.69 19.87 6.70
C THR A 553 -6.96 20.73 6.79
N PRO A 554 -8.03 20.26 7.43
CA PRO A 554 -9.25 21.03 7.62
C PRO A 554 -9.05 22.15 8.66
N PRO A 555 -10.03 23.06 8.79
CA PRO A 555 -9.98 24.17 9.74
C PRO A 555 -9.71 23.72 11.18
N PRO A 556 -8.96 24.51 11.97
CA PRO A 556 -8.77 24.26 13.40
C PRO A 556 -10.10 24.07 14.14
N GLY A 557 -10.12 23.20 15.14
CA GLY A 557 -11.33 22.90 15.92
C GLY A 557 -12.26 21.85 15.29
N THR A 558 -11.95 21.35 14.08
CA THR A 558 -12.67 20.20 13.49
C THR A 558 -12.51 18.96 14.38
N GLN A 559 -13.59 18.55 15.05
CA GLN A 559 -13.59 17.50 16.09
C GLN A 559 -13.24 16.06 15.62
N TRP A 560 -13.02 15.86 14.32
CA TRP A 560 -12.92 14.53 13.69
C TRP A 560 -11.64 14.30 12.89
N PHE A 561 -10.74 15.28 12.88
CA PHE A 561 -9.49 15.27 12.12
C PHE A 561 -8.31 15.71 13.00
N THR A 562 -7.12 15.17 12.76
CA THR A 562 -6.01 15.32 13.72
C THR A 562 -4.71 15.90 13.17
N ASN A 563 -4.32 15.63 11.92
CA ASN A 563 -3.02 16.09 11.40
C ASN A 563 -3.07 16.59 9.95
N LYS A 564 -2.97 15.69 8.97
CA LYS A 564 -3.10 15.97 7.53
C LYS A 564 -3.46 14.67 6.79
N GLN A 565 -3.98 14.77 5.57
CA GLN A 565 -4.26 13.61 4.71
C GLN A 565 -3.80 13.85 3.28
N LEU A 566 -3.36 12.80 2.59
CA LEU A 566 -2.94 12.90 1.20
C LEU A 566 -4.20 13.04 0.36
N ILE A 567 -4.19 14.02 -0.55
CA ILE A 567 -5.33 14.30 -1.44
C ILE A 567 -4.95 14.22 -2.92
N GLY A 568 -3.66 14.13 -3.23
CA GLY A 568 -3.17 13.92 -4.58
C GLY A 568 -1.66 13.72 -4.59
N PHE A 569 -1.16 13.06 -5.61
CA PHE A 569 0.27 12.94 -5.86
C PHE A 569 0.53 12.76 -7.34
N GLU A 570 1.70 13.23 -7.79
CA GLU A 570 2.15 13.09 -9.18
C GLU A 570 3.65 12.91 -9.23
N LYS A 571 4.13 12.11 -10.19
CA LYS A 571 5.56 11.92 -10.42
C LYS A 571 5.99 12.67 -11.68
N VAL A 572 7.04 13.47 -11.56
CA VAL A 572 7.58 14.27 -12.67
C VAL A 572 9.07 14.04 -12.86
N ASN A 573 9.51 14.03 -14.12
CA ASN A 573 10.91 13.95 -14.49
C ASN A 573 11.37 15.34 -14.94
N VAL A 574 12.23 16.00 -14.17
CA VAL A 574 12.64 17.39 -14.45
C VAL A 574 14.13 17.42 -14.75
N ALA A 575 14.48 17.78 -15.99
CA ALA A 575 15.87 17.95 -16.40
C ALA A 575 16.55 19.09 -15.61
N VAL A 576 17.88 19.02 -15.47
CA VAL A 576 18.69 20.01 -14.76
C VAL A 576 18.41 21.44 -15.29
N GLY A 577 18.24 22.39 -14.36
CA GLY A 577 17.92 23.79 -14.68
C GLY A 577 16.51 24.04 -15.22
N SER A 578 15.75 22.99 -15.56
CA SER A 578 14.42 23.09 -16.14
C SER A 578 13.32 23.20 -15.08
N LYS A 579 12.13 23.63 -15.52
CA LYS A 579 10.93 23.75 -14.71
C LYS A 579 9.77 23.04 -15.41
N GLN A 580 8.99 22.27 -14.67
CA GLN A 580 7.74 21.68 -15.14
C GLN A 580 6.58 22.16 -14.28
N ARG A 581 5.42 22.35 -14.91
CA ARG A 581 4.17 22.69 -14.22
C ARG A 581 3.31 21.45 -14.11
N VAL A 582 2.94 21.09 -12.90
CA VAL A 582 2.07 19.97 -12.56
C VAL A 582 0.70 20.50 -12.20
N LYS A 583 -0.36 19.88 -12.73
CA LYS A 583 -1.74 20.17 -12.36
C LYS A 583 -2.26 19.00 -11.52
N ILE A 584 -2.73 19.26 -10.32
CA ILE A 584 -3.47 18.30 -9.50
C ILE A 584 -4.90 18.80 -9.33
N ASP A 585 -5.86 17.99 -9.76
CA ASP A 585 -7.28 18.26 -9.60
C ASP A 585 -7.77 17.83 -8.21
N VAL A 586 -8.25 18.81 -7.43
CA VAL A 586 -8.77 18.60 -6.08
C VAL A 586 -10.29 18.55 -6.12
N HIS A 587 -10.85 17.34 -5.99
CA HIS A 587 -12.28 17.16 -5.83
C HIS A 587 -12.70 17.53 -4.41
N VAL A 588 -13.39 18.66 -4.25
CA VAL A 588 -13.63 19.31 -2.95
C VAL A 588 -14.34 18.37 -1.97
N CYS A 589 -15.44 17.75 -2.38
CA CYS A 589 -16.14 16.79 -1.52
C CYS A 589 -15.35 15.55 -1.15
N LYS A 590 -14.51 15.03 -2.04
CA LYS A 590 -13.76 13.81 -1.77
C LYS A 590 -12.52 14.10 -0.91
N HIS A 591 -11.82 15.18 -1.24
CA HIS A 591 -10.48 15.45 -0.74
C HIS A 591 -10.46 16.39 0.47
N LEU A 592 -11.43 17.30 0.61
CA LEU A 592 -11.54 18.24 1.74
C LEU A 592 -12.59 17.82 2.78
N SER A 593 -13.24 16.67 2.58
CA SER A 593 -14.16 16.12 3.59
C SER A 593 -13.44 15.36 4.70
N VAL A 594 -14.13 15.27 5.82
CA VAL A 594 -13.79 14.44 6.98
C VAL A 594 -14.96 13.51 7.29
N VAL A 595 -14.68 12.41 7.98
CA VAL A 595 -15.71 11.47 8.43
C VAL A 595 -16.02 11.74 9.90
N ASP A 596 -17.29 11.86 10.27
CA ASP A 596 -17.70 11.99 11.68
C ASP A 596 -17.76 10.64 12.41
N LYS A 597 -18.03 10.66 13.72
CA LYS A 597 -18.10 9.44 14.56
C LYS A 597 -19.13 8.39 14.12
N TYR A 598 -20.08 8.75 13.26
CA TYR A 598 -21.14 7.87 12.75
C TYR A 598 -20.87 7.41 11.31
N GLY A 599 -19.64 7.62 10.79
CA GLY A 599 -19.30 7.25 9.42
C GLY A 599 -19.87 8.20 8.37
N ILE A 600 -20.34 9.40 8.74
CA ILE A 600 -20.94 10.35 7.79
C ILE A 600 -19.87 11.33 7.30
N ARG A 601 -19.64 11.38 5.99
CA ARG A 601 -18.75 12.36 5.37
C ARG A 601 -19.35 13.77 5.39
N LYS A 602 -18.54 14.73 5.83
CA LYS A 602 -18.87 16.16 5.91
C LYS A 602 -17.72 17.01 5.41
N ILE A 603 -18.02 18.15 4.82
CA ILE A 603 -17.03 19.19 4.51
C ILE A 603 -17.07 20.23 5.61
N PRO A 604 -16.00 20.38 6.42
CA PRO A 604 -15.87 21.49 7.35
C PRO A 604 -15.88 22.83 6.59
N MET A 605 -16.63 23.81 7.09
CA MET A 605 -16.59 25.18 6.54
C MET A 605 -15.44 25.97 7.17
N GLY A 606 -14.88 26.93 6.43
CA GLY A 606 -13.75 27.75 6.86
C GLY A 606 -12.45 27.44 6.12
N GLU A 607 -11.32 27.85 6.70
CA GLU A 607 -10.00 27.76 6.05
C GLU A 607 -9.38 26.37 6.14
N HIS A 608 -9.32 25.69 5.00
CA HIS A 608 -8.52 24.48 4.80
C HIS A 608 -7.11 24.84 4.39
N LYS A 609 -6.12 24.10 4.89
CA LYS A 609 -4.73 24.25 4.49
C LYS A 609 -4.33 23.14 3.52
N LEU A 610 -3.83 23.52 2.36
CA LEU A 610 -3.11 22.64 1.46
C LEU A 610 -1.61 22.73 1.74
N GLN A 611 -0.94 21.58 1.83
CA GLN A 611 0.50 21.49 2.03
C GLN A 611 1.14 20.69 0.89
N ILE A 612 2.21 21.24 0.30
CA ILE A 612 2.98 20.64 -0.80
C ILE A 612 4.44 20.54 -0.38
N GLY A 613 4.96 19.31 -0.26
CA GLY A 613 6.27 19.11 0.37
C GLY A 613 6.31 19.60 1.82
N ASP A 614 7.49 20.00 2.28
CA ASP A 614 7.67 20.41 3.67
C ASP A 614 7.33 21.90 3.90
N ASP A 615 7.57 22.76 2.91
CA ASP A 615 7.62 24.22 3.12
C ASP A 615 6.50 25.02 2.41
N LEU A 616 5.80 24.44 1.43
CA LEU A 616 4.80 25.20 0.65
C LEU A 616 3.39 24.97 1.19
N GLU A 617 2.77 26.03 1.68
CA GLU A 617 1.41 26.02 2.21
C GLU A 617 0.50 27.00 1.46
N HIS A 618 -0.78 26.65 1.33
CA HIS A 618 -1.81 27.49 0.73
C HIS A 618 -3.13 27.34 1.47
N LEU A 619 -3.83 28.44 1.71
CA LEU A 619 -5.14 28.43 2.40
C LEU A 619 -6.28 28.53 1.40
N ILE A 620 -7.31 27.71 1.60
CA ILE A 620 -8.54 27.67 0.84
C ILE A 620 -9.72 27.83 1.79
N SER A 621 -10.46 28.92 1.65
CA SER A 621 -11.71 29.16 2.37
C SER A 621 -12.86 28.42 1.69
N VAL A 622 -13.51 27.51 2.41
CA VAL A 622 -14.71 26.80 1.94
C VAL A 622 -15.93 27.42 2.61
N GLN A 623 -16.85 27.94 1.80
CA GLN A 623 -18.07 28.62 2.24
C GLN A 623 -19.31 27.96 1.64
N ALA A 624 -20.44 28.01 2.35
CA ALA A 624 -21.70 27.51 1.84
C ALA A 624 -22.55 28.63 1.21
N SER A 625 -23.13 28.37 0.04
CA SER A 625 -24.21 29.17 -0.53
C SER A 625 -25.49 28.34 -0.64
N LEU A 626 -26.63 29.02 -0.61
CA LEU A 626 -27.93 28.39 -0.83
C LEU A 626 -28.19 28.26 -2.33
N GLU A 627 -28.88 27.19 -2.74
CA GLU A 627 -29.46 27.11 -4.08
C GLU A 627 -30.42 28.26 -4.33
N ASP A 628 -30.30 28.90 -5.49
CA ASP A 628 -31.25 29.89 -5.94
C ASP A 628 -32.62 29.24 -6.14
N ILE A 629 -33.64 29.77 -5.45
CA ILE A 629 -35.02 29.41 -5.72
C ILE A 629 -35.37 30.07 -7.06
N ASN A 630 -35.39 29.32 -8.15
CA ASN A 630 -35.99 29.80 -9.39
C ASN A 630 -37.51 29.97 -9.16
N PRO A 631 -38.07 31.20 -9.14
CA PRO A 631 -39.49 31.41 -8.83
C PRO A 631 -40.42 31.10 -10.02
N THR A 632 -39.98 30.32 -11.01
CA THR A 632 -40.68 30.18 -12.29
C THR A 632 -40.62 28.75 -12.82
N ARG A 633 -41.57 27.92 -12.39
CA ARG A 633 -42.29 27.03 -13.30
C ARG A 633 -43.78 27.09 -12.94
N PRO A 634 -44.65 27.56 -13.86
CA PRO A 634 -46.09 27.56 -13.67
C PRO A 634 -46.68 26.14 -13.60
#